data_AF-A0A061EJN7-F1
#
_entry.id   AF-A0A061EJN7-F1
#
_cell.length_a   1.000
_cell.length_b   1.000
_cell.length_c   1.000
_cell.angle_alpha   90.00
_cell.angle_beta   90.00
_cell.angle_gamma   90.00
#
_symmetry.space_group_name_H-M   'P 1'
#
loop_
_entity.id
_entity.type
_entity.pdbx_description
1 polymer ?
#
loop_
_entity_poly.entity_id
_entity_poly.type
_entity_poly.pdbx_seq_one_letter_code
_entity_poly.pdbx_strand_id
1 'polypeptide(L)'
;MAGNEWINGYLEAILDSGAAAIEEQKPATVSLRETGHFNPTKYFVEEVVTGVDETDLHRTWIKVVATRNTRERSSRLENMCWRIWHLTRKKKQLEWEELQRLAKRRWEREQGRRDATEDLSEDLSEGEKGDALGELVQAETPRKTFQRNLSNLEVWSDDKQEKKLYIVLISLHGLVRGENMELGRDSDTGGQVKYVVELSRALAKMPGVYRVDLFTRQISSPEVDWSYGEPTDMLTAGAEDADGNDVGESSGAYIIRIPFGPRDKYLRKELLWPYIQEFVDGALAHVLNMSKVLGEQIGGGHPVWPYVIHGHYADAGDSAALLSGALNVPMVLTGHSLGRNKLEQLLKQGRQSKEDINSTYKIMRRIEAEELSLDAAELVITSTKQEIEEQWGLYDGFDVKLEKVLRARARRGVNCHGRYMPRMVVIPPGMDFSNVVVQEDGPEVDGELATLIGGSDGSSPKAIPAIWSEVMRFLTNPHKPMILALSRPDPKKNITTLVKAFGECRPLRELANLTLIMGNRDDIDEMSGGNASVLITVLKLIDKYDLYGLVAYPKHHKQSDVPDIYRLAANTKGVFINPALVEPFGLTLIEAAAHGLPMVATRNGGPVDIQRALNNGLLVDPHDQQAIADALLKLVSEKNLWHDCRKNGWKNIHLYSWPEHCRTYLTRVAACRMRHPQWQTDTPGDEITAEELSFNDSLKDVQDMSLRLSVDGDKSSLNGSLDPVTASSGDPELQDQVKRVLSKIKKPETNSKDTEGGKLENVASKYPILRRRRRLIVVALDCYDSEGVPEKKIVQIVQDILQAVRLDIQTARVTGLAISTAMPVSETIEFLKSAKVQVNDFDALICSSGSEVYYPGTYTEEDGKLFPDPDYASHIDYRWGYEGLKKTIWKLMTPEEEENSNLYPSPIEEDVKSSNAHCVAYFVKDPSKAKRVDDLRQKLRMRGLRCHPMYCRNSTRMQVVPLLASRAQALRYCSVQLYKLILLFRWDFDY
;
A
#
# COMPACT_ATOMS: atom_id res chain seq x y z
N MET A 1 -11.43 -17.32 -54.17
CA MET A 1 -12.21 -17.57 -52.94
C MET A 1 -11.98 -19.03 -52.55
N ALA A 2 -11.19 -19.31 -51.52
CA ALA A 2 -11.17 -20.63 -50.90
C ALA A 2 -12.15 -20.55 -49.72
N GLY A 3 -13.28 -21.25 -49.83
CA GLY A 3 -14.37 -21.16 -48.87
C GLY A 3 -14.00 -21.78 -47.52
N ASN A 4 -14.49 -21.18 -46.42
CA ASN A 4 -14.40 -21.78 -45.09
C ASN A 4 -15.46 -22.89 -44.93
N GLU A 5 -15.41 -23.92 -45.77
CA GLU A 5 -16.38 -25.04 -45.77
C GLU A 5 -16.47 -25.72 -44.39
N TRP A 6 -15.36 -25.78 -43.66
CA TRP A 6 -15.31 -26.29 -42.29
C TRP A 6 -16.04 -25.39 -41.26
N ILE A 7 -16.15 -24.07 -41.48
CA ILE A 7 -16.96 -23.20 -40.61
C ILE A 7 -18.43 -23.48 -40.87
N ASN A 8 -18.83 -23.55 -42.15
CA ASN A 8 -20.20 -23.84 -42.53
C ASN A 8 -20.63 -25.21 -41.98
N GLY A 9 -19.81 -26.25 -42.15
CA GLY A 9 -20.07 -27.58 -41.59
C GLY A 9 -20.10 -27.62 -40.05
N TYR A 10 -19.42 -26.70 -39.34
CA TYR A 10 -19.57 -26.58 -37.89
C TYR A 10 -20.88 -25.87 -37.50
N LEU A 11 -21.24 -24.80 -38.21
CA LEU A 11 -22.48 -24.06 -37.98
C LEU A 11 -23.71 -24.93 -38.29
N GLU A 12 -23.69 -25.68 -39.39
CA GLU A 12 -24.70 -26.68 -39.73
C GLU A 12 -24.81 -27.75 -38.63
N ALA A 13 -23.68 -28.29 -38.16
CA ALA A 13 -23.68 -29.25 -37.05
C ALA A 13 -24.24 -28.68 -35.74
N ILE A 14 -24.05 -27.39 -35.43
CA ILE A 14 -24.65 -26.73 -34.27
C ILE A 14 -26.17 -26.60 -34.46
N LEU A 15 -26.61 -26.08 -35.61
CA LEU A 15 -28.03 -25.92 -35.93
C LEU A 15 -28.77 -27.26 -35.86
N ASP A 16 -28.21 -28.31 -36.49
CA ASP A 16 -28.70 -29.69 -36.40
C ASP A 16 -28.64 -30.25 -34.98
N SER A 17 -27.69 -29.84 -34.14
CA SER A 17 -27.53 -30.40 -32.78
C SER A 17 -28.66 -30.05 -31.82
N GLY A 18 -29.41 -28.97 -32.07
CA GLY A 18 -30.64 -28.68 -31.32
C GLY A 18 -30.97 -27.20 -31.09
N ALA A 19 -30.84 -26.32 -32.08
CA ALA A 19 -31.25 -24.91 -31.95
C ALA A 19 -32.78 -24.69 -31.79
N ALA A 20 -33.56 -25.74 -31.53
CA ALA A 20 -35.00 -25.69 -31.27
C ALA A 20 -35.37 -25.05 -29.91
N ALA A 21 -34.39 -24.78 -29.04
CA ALA A 21 -34.61 -24.11 -27.75
C ALA A 21 -34.56 -22.57 -27.83
N ILE A 22 -34.29 -21.99 -29.01
CA ILE A 22 -34.19 -20.53 -29.20
C ILE A 22 -35.52 -19.90 -29.66
N GLU A 23 -36.57 -20.69 -29.93
CA GLU A 23 -37.84 -20.16 -30.47
C GLU A 23 -38.70 -19.35 -29.48
N GLU A 24 -38.45 -19.40 -28.16
CA GLU A 24 -39.29 -18.70 -27.16
C GLU A 24 -38.82 -17.32 -26.69
N GLN A 25 -37.67 -16.79 -27.16
CA GLN A 25 -37.28 -15.40 -26.90
C GLN A 25 -36.74 -14.68 -28.15
N LYS A 26 -37.67 -14.18 -28.99
CA LYS A 26 -37.36 -13.21 -30.05
C LYS A 26 -37.22 -11.79 -29.50
N PRO A 27 -36.05 -11.14 -29.66
CA PRO A 27 -35.96 -9.80 -30.20
C PRO A 27 -35.94 -9.86 -31.75
N ALA A 28 -36.10 -8.70 -32.40
CA ALA A 28 -36.45 -8.63 -33.82
C ALA A 28 -35.40 -9.21 -34.78
N THR A 29 -35.87 -9.96 -35.78
CA THR A 29 -35.07 -10.46 -36.91
C THR A 29 -34.55 -9.31 -37.77
N VAL A 30 -33.24 -9.03 -37.70
CA VAL A 30 -32.56 -8.09 -38.59
C VAL A 30 -32.33 -8.74 -39.96
N SER A 31 -32.71 -8.04 -41.03
CA SER A 31 -32.57 -8.53 -42.41
C SER A 31 -31.10 -8.68 -42.82
N LEU A 32 -30.63 -9.92 -42.95
CA LEU A 32 -29.26 -10.29 -43.32
C LEU A 32 -28.95 -10.10 -44.83
N ARG A 33 -29.36 -8.98 -45.44
CA ARG A 33 -29.11 -8.72 -46.88
C ARG A 33 -28.53 -7.36 -47.25
N GLU A 34 -28.31 -6.44 -46.31
CA GLU A 34 -27.72 -5.14 -46.64
C GLU A 34 -26.38 -4.88 -45.91
N THR A 35 -25.34 -4.81 -46.74
CA THR A 35 -23.99 -4.24 -46.55
C THR A 35 -23.04 -4.82 -45.48
N GLY A 36 -21.90 -5.36 -45.96
CA GLY A 36 -20.62 -5.32 -45.23
C GLY A 36 -20.12 -6.63 -44.60
N HIS A 37 -19.55 -7.53 -45.42
CA HIS A 37 -18.68 -8.65 -45.01
C HIS A 37 -19.06 -9.37 -43.71
N PHE A 38 -19.95 -10.38 -43.81
CA PHE A 38 -20.12 -11.39 -42.77
C PHE A 38 -18.76 -12.01 -42.44
N ASN A 39 -18.24 -11.70 -41.25
CA ASN A 39 -17.03 -12.32 -40.71
C ASN A 39 -17.49 -13.53 -39.87
N PRO A 40 -17.35 -14.78 -40.36
CA PRO A 40 -17.88 -15.94 -39.68
C PRO A 40 -17.25 -16.08 -38.29
N THR A 41 -15.95 -15.78 -38.16
CA THR A 41 -15.20 -15.84 -36.90
C THR A 41 -15.73 -14.83 -35.86
N LYS A 42 -16.26 -13.69 -36.28
CA LYS A 42 -16.83 -12.69 -35.36
C LYS A 42 -18.21 -13.14 -34.84
N TYR A 43 -19.11 -13.48 -35.76
CA TYR A 43 -20.43 -14.07 -35.42
C TYR A 43 -20.27 -15.28 -34.50
N PHE A 44 -19.29 -16.13 -34.80
CA PHE A 44 -18.96 -17.32 -34.03
C PHE A 44 -18.52 -17.05 -32.57
N VAL A 45 -17.72 -16.01 -32.35
CA VAL A 45 -17.26 -15.65 -30.99
C VAL A 45 -18.34 -14.89 -30.21
N GLU A 46 -19.19 -14.10 -30.88
CA GLU A 46 -20.19 -13.23 -30.24
C GLU A 46 -21.59 -13.85 -30.07
N GLU A 47 -21.96 -14.86 -30.87
CA GLU A 47 -23.25 -15.56 -30.77
C GLU A 47 -23.08 -17.03 -30.32
N VAL A 48 -22.13 -17.79 -30.89
CA VAL A 48 -22.03 -19.24 -30.62
C VAL A 48 -21.31 -19.54 -29.30
N VAL A 49 -20.13 -18.96 -29.06
CA VAL A 49 -19.34 -19.25 -27.83
C VAL A 49 -19.98 -18.68 -26.56
N THR A 50 -20.82 -17.66 -26.72
CA THR A 50 -21.51 -16.89 -25.67
C THR A 50 -22.97 -17.27 -25.48
N GLY A 51 -23.68 -17.68 -26.54
CA GLY A 51 -25.11 -17.99 -26.51
C GLY A 51 -25.48 -19.48 -26.48
N VAL A 52 -24.55 -20.40 -26.81
CA VAL A 52 -24.85 -21.85 -26.86
C VAL A 52 -24.38 -22.56 -25.57
N ASP A 53 -25.22 -23.42 -25.01
CA ASP A 53 -24.90 -24.15 -23.78
C ASP A 53 -23.81 -25.22 -23.98
N GLU A 54 -23.11 -25.59 -22.90
CA GLU A 54 -22.09 -26.64 -22.93
C GLU A 54 -22.67 -27.97 -23.43
N THR A 55 -23.91 -28.25 -23.05
CA THR A 55 -24.64 -29.47 -23.43
C THR A 55 -24.83 -29.57 -24.95
N ASP A 56 -25.09 -28.44 -25.63
CA ASP A 56 -25.30 -28.39 -27.07
C ASP A 56 -23.97 -28.36 -27.85
N LEU A 57 -22.93 -27.69 -27.33
CA LEU A 57 -21.57 -27.82 -27.86
C LEU A 57 -21.05 -29.27 -27.76
N HIS A 58 -21.39 -29.99 -26.69
CA HIS A 58 -21.08 -31.41 -26.53
C HIS A 58 -21.85 -32.29 -27.53
N ARG A 59 -23.16 -32.04 -27.71
CA ARG A 59 -23.97 -32.71 -28.74
C ARG A 59 -23.44 -32.45 -30.15
N THR A 60 -23.03 -31.22 -30.45
CA THR A 60 -22.38 -30.85 -31.72
C THR A 60 -21.13 -31.70 -31.95
N TRP A 61 -20.24 -31.79 -30.95
CA TRP A 61 -19.03 -32.62 -31.05
C TRP A 61 -19.37 -34.10 -31.26
N ILE A 62 -20.32 -34.67 -30.49
CA ILE A 62 -20.78 -36.05 -30.67
C ILE A 62 -21.36 -36.27 -32.08
N LYS A 63 -22.17 -35.34 -32.61
CA LYS A 63 -22.73 -35.45 -33.96
C LYS A 63 -21.65 -35.43 -35.04
N VAL A 64 -20.68 -34.51 -34.95
CA VAL A 64 -19.52 -34.45 -35.86
C VAL A 64 -18.68 -35.73 -35.83
N VAL A 65 -18.51 -36.34 -34.65
CA VAL A 65 -17.84 -37.65 -34.48
C VAL A 65 -18.69 -38.80 -35.04
N ALA A 66 -20.02 -38.72 -34.96
CA ALA A 66 -20.95 -39.73 -35.48
C ALA A 66 -21.09 -39.69 -37.01
N THR A 67 -20.95 -38.52 -37.65
CA THR A 67 -21.00 -38.35 -39.13
C THR A 67 -19.75 -38.86 -39.87
N ARG A 68 -19.13 -39.94 -39.38
CA ARG A 68 -17.94 -40.58 -39.95
C ARG A 68 -18.22 -41.23 -41.31
N ASN A 69 -18.19 -40.42 -42.37
CA ASN A 69 -18.13 -40.94 -43.74
C ASN A 69 -16.71 -41.38 -44.08
N THR A 70 -16.54 -42.60 -44.59
CA THR A 70 -15.23 -43.28 -44.74
C THR A 70 -14.33 -42.74 -45.86
N ARG A 71 -14.71 -41.64 -46.54
CA ARG A 71 -14.00 -41.11 -47.71
C ARG A 71 -13.41 -39.70 -47.56
N GLU A 72 -13.86 -38.88 -46.60
CA GLU A 72 -13.33 -37.52 -46.41
C GLU A 72 -12.95 -37.25 -44.95
N ARG A 73 -11.63 -37.16 -44.69
CA ARG A 73 -11.07 -36.95 -43.35
C ARG A 73 -11.01 -35.46 -42.99
N SER A 74 -12.10 -34.88 -42.49
CA SER A 74 -12.06 -33.56 -41.83
C SER A 74 -11.71 -33.67 -40.34
N SER A 75 -10.54 -34.23 -40.01
CA SER A 75 -10.02 -34.25 -38.63
C SER A 75 -9.84 -32.85 -38.03
N ARG A 76 -9.76 -31.83 -38.88
CA ARG A 76 -9.64 -30.42 -38.52
C ARG A 76 -10.91 -29.87 -37.86
N LEU A 77 -12.07 -30.30 -38.33
CA LEU A 77 -13.37 -29.94 -37.75
C LEU A 77 -13.53 -30.58 -36.37
N GLU A 78 -13.39 -31.91 -36.26
CA GLU A 78 -13.47 -32.67 -35.01
C GLU A 78 -12.58 -32.09 -33.90
N ASN A 79 -11.29 -31.84 -34.21
CA ASN A 79 -10.34 -31.23 -33.26
C ASN A 79 -10.77 -29.83 -32.81
N MET A 80 -11.41 -29.05 -33.69
CA MET A 80 -11.92 -27.73 -33.33
C MET A 80 -13.17 -27.82 -32.45
N CYS A 81 -14.16 -28.66 -32.82
CA CYS A 81 -15.35 -28.91 -32.01
C CYS A 81 -14.96 -29.28 -30.58
N TRP A 82 -14.03 -30.24 -30.45
CA TRP A 82 -13.49 -30.69 -29.17
C TRP A 82 -12.79 -29.55 -28.43
N ARG A 83 -11.91 -28.80 -29.10
CA ARG A 83 -11.12 -27.73 -28.47
C ARG A 83 -12.01 -26.58 -27.98
N ILE A 84 -13.09 -26.27 -28.68
CA ILE A 84 -14.06 -25.24 -28.29
C ILE A 84 -14.91 -25.71 -27.11
N TRP A 85 -15.52 -26.90 -27.20
CA TRP A 85 -16.26 -27.48 -26.07
C TRP A 85 -15.37 -27.61 -24.83
N HIS A 86 -14.13 -28.09 -24.97
CA HIS A 86 -13.17 -28.22 -23.88
C HIS A 86 -12.79 -26.85 -23.26
N LEU A 87 -12.56 -25.82 -24.08
CA LEU A 87 -12.27 -24.47 -23.59
C LEU A 87 -13.47 -23.83 -22.89
N THR A 88 -14.68 -23.95 -23.44
CA THR A 88 -15.91 -23.42 -22.83
C THR A 88 -16.24 -24.14 -21.51
N ARG A 89 -16.15 -25.47 -21.48
CA ARG A 89 -16.28 -26.27 -20.25
C ARG A 89 -15.25 -25.87 -19.20
N LYS A 90 -13.98 -25.75 -19.58
CA LYS A 90 -12.90 -25.34 -18.68
C LYS A 90 -13.11 -23.92 -18.14
N LYS A 91 -13.64 -23.01 -18.96
CA LYS A 91 -14.04 -21.67 -18.52
C LYS A 91 -15.18 -21.72 -17.49
N LYS A 92 -16.29 -22.41 -17.79
CA LYS A 92 -17.42 -22.57 -16.85
C LYS A 92 -16.98 -23.24 -15.54
N GLN A 93 -16.10 -24.24 -15.60
CA GLN A 93 -15.53 -24.88 -14.41
C GLN A 93 -14.73 -23.89 -13.55
N LEU A 94 -13.85 -23.08 -14.16
CA LEU A 94 -13.09 -22.06 -13.45
C LEU A 94 -13.99 -20.98 -12.82
N GLU A 95 -15.02 -20.53 -13.53
CA GLU A 95 -16.02 -19.57 -13.01
C GLU A 95 -16.77 -20.15 -11.80
N TRP A 96 -17.14 -21.43 -11.83
CA TRP A 96 -17.78 -22.13 -10.72
C TRP A 96 -16.84 -22.30 -9.51
N GLU A 97 -15.59 -22.73 -9.73
CA GLU A 97 -14.57 -22.84 -8.68
C GLU A 97 -14.26 -21.47 -8.04
N GLU A 98 -14.24 -20.39 -8.83
CA GLU A 98 -14.07 -19.02 -8.34
C GLU A 98 -15.27 -18.57 -7.50
N LEU A 99 -16.51 -18.81 -7.94
CA LEU A 99 -17.71 -18.52 -7.17
C LEU A 99 -17.76 -19.28 -5.84
N GLN A 100 -17.43 -20.57 -5.83
CA GLN A 100 -17.34 -21.36 -4.60
C GLN A 100 -16.28 -20.82 -3.64
N ARG A 101 -15.09 -20.47 -4.15
CA ARG A 101 -14.02 -19.85 -3.35
C ARG A 101 -14.45 -18.51 -2.75
N LEU A 102 -15.10 -17.65 -3.54
CA LEU A 102 -15.59 -16.34 -3.09
C LEU A 102 -16.70 -16.50 -2.02
N ALA A 103 -17.61 -17.45 -2.20
CA ALA A 103 -18.66 -17.76 -1.23
C ALA A 103 -18.07 -18.27 0.10
N LYS A 104 -17.14 -19.23 0.06
CA LYS A 104 -16.45 -19.75 1.24
C LYS A 104 -15.74 -18.63 2.01
N ARG A 105 -14.99 -17.77 1.31
CA ARG A 105 -14.26 -16.65 1.92
C ARG A 105 -15.20 -15.64 2.58
N ARG A 106 -16.35 -15.33 1.96
CA ARG A 106 -17.37 -14.46 2.56
C ARG A 106 -17.91 -15.05 3.85
N TRP A 107 -18.17 -16.36 3.88
CA TRP A 107 -18.60 -17.08 5.07
C TRP A 107 -17.52 -17.08 6.17
N GLU A 108 -16.26 -17.37 5.84
CA GLU A 108 -15.13 -17.37 6.80
C GLU A 108 -14.92 -15.98 7.44
N ARG A 109 -15.07 -14.90 6.67
CA ARG A 109 -15.02 -13.52 7.19
C ARG A 109 -16.24 -13.17 8.06
N GLU A 110 -17.43 -13.64 7.67
CA GLU A 110 -18.66 -13.43 8.46
C GLU A 110 -18.56 -14.16 9.81
N GLN A 111 -18.07 -15.40 9.84
CA GLN A 111 -17.80 -16.17 11.05
C GLN A 111 -16.74 -15.46 11.91
N GLY A 112 -15.57 -15.13 11.35
CA GLY A 112 -14.53 -14.41 12.09
C GLY A 112 -15.00 -13.09 12.72
N ARG A 113 -15.94 -12.38 12.09
CA ARG A 113 -16.58 -11.20 12.71
C ARG A 113 -17.52 -11.56 13.85
N ARG A 114 -18.30 -12.63 13.72
CA ARG A 114 -19.23 -13.11 14.77
C ARG A 114 -18.44 -13.50 16.01
N ASP A 115 -17.46 -14.39 15.87
CA ASP A 115 -16.58 -14.82 16.98
C ASP A 115 -15.93 -13.62 17.68
N ALA A 116 -15.38 -12.67 16.91
CA ALA A 116 -14.73 -11.49 17.46
C ALA A 116 -15.72 -10.55 18.17
N THR A 117 -16.99 -10.53 17.76
CA THR A 117 -18.04 -9.73 18.42
C THR A 117 -18.57 -10.45 19.67
N GLU A 118 -18.69 -11.77 19.62
CA GLU A 118 -19.07 -12.64 20.74
C GLU A 118 -18.04 -12.56 21.87
N ASP A 119 -16.75 -12.76 21.56
CA ASP A 119 -15.63 -12.64 22.51
C ASP A 119 -15.59 -11.25 23.18
N LEU A 120 -16.06 -10.20 22.51
CA LEU A 120 -16.17 -8.84 23.07
C LEU A 120 -17.48 -8.63 23.87
N SER A 121 -18.51 -9.43 23.64
CA SER A 121 -19.82 -9.30 24.29
C SER A 121 -19.89 -10.00 25.65
N GLU A 122 -19.07 -11.03 25.87
CA GLU A 122 -18.99 -11.75 27.15
C GLU A 122 -18.71 -10.79 28.34
N ASP A 123 -17.80 -9.82 28.15
CA ASP A 123 -17.45 -8.80 29.17
C ASP A 123 -18.63 -7.87 29.57
N LEU A 124 -19.63 -7.68 28.69
CA LEU A 124 -20.76 -6.78 28.99
C LEU A 124 -21.73 -7.40 30.02
N SER A 125 -21.63 -8.71 30.26
CA SER A 125 -22.60 -9.47 31.05
C SER A 125 -22.51 -9.25 32.57
N GLU A 126 -21.37 -8.76 33.08
CA GLU A 126 -21.15 -8.53 34.53
C GLU A 126 -21.30 -7.05 34.95
N GLY A 127 -21.34 -6.10 34.00
CA GLY A 127 -21.37 -4.65 34.31
C GLY A 127 -22.52 -3.84 33.68
N GLU A 128 -23.04 -4.23 32.51
CA GLU A 128 -24.04 -3.44 31.76
C GLU A 128 -25.23 -4.29 31.27
N LYS A 129 -25.89 -5.02 32.18
CA LYS A 129 -27.27 -5.49 31.95
C LYS A 129 -28.24 -4.30 32.06
N GLY A 130 -28.28 -3.46 31.02
CA GLY A 130 -29.00 -2.19 31.08
C GLY A 130 -29.21 -1.42 29.77
N ASP A 131 -29.14 -2.06 28.60
CA ASP A 131 -30.06 -1.75 27.47
C ASP A 131 -29.83 -2.68 26.28
N ALA A 132 -30.84 -3.50 25.96
CA ALA A 132 -30.94 -4.22 24.69
C ALA A 132 -31.85 -3.46 23.74
N LEU A 133 -31.59 -3.56 22.44
CA LEU A 133 -32.31 -2.86 21.37
C LEU A 133 -33.84 -3.07 21.48
N GLY A 134 -34.60 -1.97 21.67
CA GLY A 134 -36.06 -1.96 21.78
C GLY A 134 -36.66 -0.61 21.36
N GLU A 135 -37.92 -0.61 20.96
CA GLU A 135 -38.56 0.50 20.22
C GLU A 135 -39.07 1.68 21.07
N LEU A 136 -39.32 2.79 20.38
CA LEU A 136 -40.05 4.02 20.79
C LEU A 136 -41.08 3.89 21.93
N VAL A 137 -40.79 4.45 23.11
CA VAL A 137 -41.77 5.13 24.01
C VAL A 137 -41.10 6.29 24.76
N GLN A 138 -41.82 7.39 25.01
CA GLN A 138 -41.36 8.52 25.83
C GLN A 138 -41.63 8.30 27.33
N ALA A 139 -40.65 8.61 28.19
CA ALA A 139 -40.87 8.97 29.60
C ALA A 139 -39.70 9.84 30.11
N GLU A 140 -39.95 10.73 31.07
CA GLU A 140 -39.04 11.81 31.47
C GLU A 140 -38.20 11.52 32.74
N THR A 141 -37.22 12.42 32.99
CA THR A 141 -36.37 12.61 34.19
C THR A 141 -34.97 11.95 34.19
N PRO A 142 -33.99 12.52 34.94
CA PRO A 142 -33.47 13.87 34.75
C PRO A 142 -32.04 13.85 34.15
N ARG A 143 -31.75 14.82 33.26
CA ARG A 143 -30.51 14.87 32.48
C ARG A 143 -29.25 15.00 33.36
N LYS A 144 -28.44 13.93 33.46
CA LYS A 144 -26.98 14.10 33.37
C LYS A 144 -26.62 14.22 31.90
N THR A 145 -26.26 15.43 31.48
CA THR A 145 -25.84 15.72 30.11
C THR A 145 -24.47 15.09 29.83
N PHE A 146 -24.44 13.79 29.54
CA PHE A 146 -23.28 13.19 28.91
C PHE A 146 -23.05 13.87 27.56
N GLN A 147 -22.00 14.69 27.48
CA GLN A 147 -21.55 15.24 26.20
C GLN A 147 -21.28 14.07 25.26
N ARG A 148 -22.04 14.03 24.16
CA ARG A 148 -21.72 13.15 23.03
C ARG A 148 -20.40 13.67 22.46
N ASN A 149 -19.29 13.00 22.79
CA ASN A 149 -17.95 13.26 22.24
C ASN A 149 -17.89 12.89 20.75
N LEU A 150 -18.61 13.66 19.94
CA LEU A 150 -18.38 13.83 18.52
C LEU A 150 -17.21 14.81 18.37
N SER A 151 -16.14 14.34 17.73
CA SER A 151 -15.05 15.15 17.17
C SER A 151 -14.28 16.09 18.12
N ASN A 152 -13.51 15.53 19.06
CA ASN A 152 -12.24 16.16 19.49
C ASN A 152 -11.10 15.81 18.49
N LEU A 153 -11.38 16.02 17.20
CA LEU A 153 -10.36 16.04 16.16
C LEU A 153 -10.19 17.51 15.79
N GLU A 154 -9.31 18.17 16.53
CA GLU A 154 -8.89 19.53 16.24
C GLU A 154 -8.28 19.55 14.84
N VAL A 155 -8.84 20.39 13.96
CA VAL A 155 -8.33 20.55 12.59
C VAL A 155 -6.91 21.11 12.67
N TRP A 156 -6.03 20.69 11.76
CA TRP A 156 -4.71 21.28 11.65
C TRP A 156 -4.85 22.75 11.20
N SER A 157 -4.66 23.68 12.14
CA SER A 157 -4.68 25.12 11.91
C SER A 157 -3.26 25.65 11.71
N ASP A 158 -3.18 26.86 11.16
CA ASP A 158 -1.91 27.49 10.82
C ASP A 158 -1.15 27.97 12.08
N ASP A 159 -1.80 28.00 13.25
CA ASP A 159 -1.22 28.31 14.57
C ASP A 159 -0.20 27.27 15.07
N LYS A 160 -0.05 26.14 14.37
CA LYS A 160 0.80 25.00 14.80
C LYS A 160 2.27 25.09 14.33
N GLN A 161 2.75 26.28 13.96
CA GLN A 161 4.11 26.53 13.46
C GLN A 161 5.21 25.97 14.39
N GLU A 162 5.00 26.01 15.70
CA GLU A 162 5.98 25.55 16.71
C GLU A 162 6.31 24.05 16.66
N LYS A 163 5.46 23.20 16.06
CA LYS A 163 5.59 21.73 16.16
C LYS A 163 6.74 21.09 15.37
N LYS A 164 7.39 21.83 14.46
CA LYS A 164 8.60 21.46 13.68
C LYS A 164 8.72 19.95 13.33
N LEU A 165 7.68 19.39 12.70
CA LEU A 165 7.57 17.94 12.44
C LEU A 165 8.60 17.44 11.40
N TYR A 166 9.13 16.23 11.64
CA TYR A 166 9.86 15.43 10.66
C TYR A 166 8.95 14.31 10.12
N ILE A 167 8.78 14.21 8.80
CA ILE A 167 7.93 13.23 8.12
C ILE A 167 8.76 12.38 7.16
N VAL A 168 8.52 11.07 7.14
CA VAL A 168 9.14 10.14 6.18
C VAL A 168 8.08 9.52 5.28
N LEU A 169 8.26 9.67 3.97
CA LEU A 169 7.48 9.00 2.93
C LEU A 169 8.36 7.93 2.25
N ILE A 170 7.80 6.81 1.80
CA ILE A 170 8.55 5.73 1.14
C ILE A 170 7.89 5.38 -0.20
N SER A 171 8.67 5.35 -1.28
CA SER A 171 8.28 4.86 -2.60
C SER A 171 9.47 4.23 -3.32
N LEU A 172 9.56 2.89 -3.32
CA LEU A 172 10.78 2.17 -3.69
C LEU A 172 10.97 1.92 -5.19
N HIS A 173 9.90 1.55 -5.89
CA HIS A 173 9.95 1.24 -7.32
C HIS A 173 9.72 2.47 -8.21
N GLY A 174 10.01 2.29 -9.50
CA GLY A 174 9.92 3.35 -10.51
C GLY A 174 11.11 4.31 -10.45
N LEU A 175 11.11 5.29 -11.35
CA LEU A 175 12.15 6.30 -11.46
C LEU A 175 11.72 7.61 -10.79
N VAL A 176 12.10 7.80 -9.53
CA VAL A 176 11.73 8.96 -8.70
C VAL A 176 12.78 10.08 -8.78
N ARG A 177 12.37 11.23 -9.33
CA ARG A 177 13.15 12.49 -9.39
C ARG A 177 12.23 13.70 -9.25
N GLY A 178 12.76 14.83 -8.76
CA GLY A 178 11.96 16.03 -8.54
C GLY A 178 11.45 16.69 -9.82
N GLU A 179 12.34 16.88 -10.80
CA GLU A 179 12.03 17.56 -12.05
C GLU A 179 12.09 16.63 -13.27
N ASN A 180 11.35 16.99 -14.33
CA ASN A 180 11.31 16.26 -15.60
C ASN A 180 10.98 14.75 -15.48
N MET A 181 10.16 14.34 -14.51
CA MET A 181 9.80 12.93 -14.25
C MET A 181 9.48 12.13 -15.53
N GLU A 182 10.06 10.94 -15.68
CA GLU A 182 9.87 10.04 -16.85
C GLU A 182 8.53 9.29 -16.83
N LEU A 183 7.43 10.03 -16.61
CA LEU A 183 6.09 9.48 -16.45
C LEU A 183 5.64 8.72 -17.70
N GLY A 184 5.30 7.44 -17.53
CA GLY A 184 4.84 6.56 -18.60
C GLY A 184 5.96 5.82 -19.35
N ARG A 185 7.23 5.92 -18.93
CA ARG A 185 8.34 5.09 -19.45
C ARG A 185 8.03 3.60 -19.35
N ASP A 186 7.44 3.17 -18.22
CA ASP A 186 7.09 1.77 -17.94
C ASP A 186 5.89 1.65 -16.98
N SER A 187 5.65 0.45 -16.45
CA SER A 187 4.56 0.14 -15.51
C SER A 187 4.80 0.60 -14.07
N ASP A 188 5.97 1.19 -13.79
CA ASP A 188 6.50 1.44 -12.45
C ASP A 188 6.66 2.95 -12.24
N THR A 189 6.94 3.69 -13.31
CA THR A 189 7.10 5.15 -13.34
C THR A 189 5.82 5.81 -13.88
N GLY A 190 4.88 6.16 -12.99
CA GLY A 190 3.58 6.71 -13.37
C GLY A 190 2.95 7.60 -12.31
N GLY A 191 1.60 7.59 -12.22
CA GLY A 191 0.84 8.49 -11.34
C GLY A 191 1.23 8.43 -9.86
N GLN A 192 1.70 7.27 -9.37
CA GLN A 192 2.27 7.15 -8.02
C GLN A 192 3.49 8.04 -7.82
N VAL A 193 4.46 8.04 -8.76
CA VAL A 193 5.69 8.84 -8.65
C VAL A 193 5.33 10.32 -8.60
N LYS A 194 4.43 10.78 -9.49
CA LYS A 194 3.92 12.15 -9.47
C LYS A 194 3.26 12.49 -8.12
N TYR A 195 2.37 11.61 -7.63
CA TYR A 195 1.67 11.80 -6.35
C TYR A 195 2.63 11.97 -5.18
N VAL A 196 3.65 11.11 -5.03
CA VAL A 196 4.55 11.17 -3.86
C VAL A 196 5.48 12.37 -3.90
N VAL A 197 5.93 12.78 -5.09
CA VAL A 197 6.74 14.00 -5.26
C VAL A 197 5.91 15.24 -4.95
N GLU A 198 4.70 15.36 -5.50
CA GLU A 198 3.81 16.51 -5.23
C GLU A 198 3.34 16.55 -3.76
N LEU A 199 3.01 15.40 -3.15
CA LEU A 199 2.70 15.31 -1.72
C LEU A 199 3.89 15.76 -0.86
N SER A 200 5.12 15.37 -1.20
CA SER A 200 6.32 15.79 -0.45
C SER A 200 6.47 17.32 -0.47
N ARG A 201 6.33 17.92 -1.66
CA ARG A 201 6.38 19.38 -1.87
C ARG A 201 5.28 20.12 -1.13
N ALA A 202 4.08 19.55 -1.06
CA ALA A 202 2.94 20.15 -0.39
C ALA A 202 3.06 20.05 1.14
N LEU A 203 3.46 18.90 1.67
CA LEU A 203 3.66 18.71 3.12
C LEU A 203 4.74 19.64 3.68
N ALA A 204 5.87 19.82 2.97
CA ALA A 204 6.94 20.73 3.40
C ALA A 204 6.56 22.23 3.38
N LYS A 205 5.42 22.59 2.77
CA LYS A 205 4.86 23.94 2.81
C LYS A 205 3.78 24.12 3.88
N MET A 206 3.44 23.08 4.64
CA MET A 206 2.42 23.17 5.69
C MET A 206 2.99 23.77 6.98
N PRO A 207 2.27 24.69 7.65
CA PRO A 207 2.65 25.19 8.96
C PRO A 207 2.90 24.06 9.96
N GLY A 208 4.05 24.12 10.63
CA GLY A 208 4.49 23.14 11.62
C GLY A 208 5.19 21.89 11.05
N VAL A 209 5.37 21.76 9.73
CA VAL A 209 6.24 20.73 9.13
C VAL A 209 7.61 21.32 8.85
N TYR A 210 8.66 20.76 9.45
CA TYR A 210 10.04 21.21 9.24
C TYR A 210 10.71 20.48 8.08
N ARG A 211 10.60 19.15 8.04
CA ARG A 211 11.30 18.32 7.04
C ARG A 211 10.44 17.16 6.54
N VAL A 212 10.49 16.91 5.24
CA VAL A 212 9.91 15.73 4.58
C VAL A 212 10.98 14.99 3.78
N ASP A 213 11.28 13.75 4.18
CA ASP A 213 12.15 12.86 3.40
C ASP A 213 11.32 11.84 2.61
N LEU A 214 11.49 11.81 1.28
CA LEU A 214 10.94 10.80 0.39
C LEU A 214 12.01 9.75 0.07
N PHE A 215 11.94 8.60 0.75
CA PHE A 215 12.88 7.50 0.56
C PHE A 215 12.55 6.70 -0.71
N THR A 216 13.57 6.49 -1.54
CA THR A 216 13.50 5.69 -2.77
C THR A 216 14.82 4.95 -3.02
N ARG A 217 14.94 4.22 -4.14
CA ARG A 217 16.12 3.43 -4.50
C ARG A 217 17.18 4.27 -5.22
N GLN A 218 18.46 4.12 -4.83
CA GLN A 218 19.59 4.65 -5.60
C GLN A 218 19.89 3.75 -6.81
N ILE A 219 19.94 4.35 -8.01
CA ILE A 219 20.16 3.63 -9.28
C ILE A 219 21.28 4.33 -10.06
N SER A 220 22.42 3.65 -10.18
CA SER A 220 23.62 4.12 -10.89
C SER A 220 23.84 3.29 -12.16
N SER A 221 22.85 3.34 -13.08
CA SER A 221 22.83 2.54 -14.30
C SER A 221 22.91 3.42 -15.55
N PRO A 222 23.68 3.05 -16.60
CA PRO A 222 23.74 3.81 -17.85
C PRO A 222 22.42 3.78 -18.66
N GLU A 223 21.44 2.97 -18.26
CA GLU A 223 20.11 2.90 -18.89
C GLU A 223 19.16 4.03 -18.48
N VAL A 224 19.51 4.79 -17.43
CA VAL A 224 18.68 5.84 -16.84
C VAL A 224 19.49 7.13 -16.66
N ASP A 225 18.82 8.23 -16.35
CA ASP A 225 19.47 9.51 -16.06
C ASP A 225 20.44 9.41 -14.87
N TRP A 226 21.59 10.09 -14.96
CA TRP A 226 22.64 10.05 -13.93
C TRP A 226 22.16 10.60 -12.57
N SER A 227 21.15 11.48 -12.57
CA SER A 227 20.52 12.05 -11.37
C SER A 227 19.89 11.00 -10.44
N TYR A 228 19.45 9.83 -10.96
CA TYR A 228 18.97 8.72 -10.11
C TYR A 228 20.09 8.07 -9.28
N GLY A 229 21.35 8.36 -9.62
CA GLY A 229 22.53 7.96 -8.86
C GLY A 229 22.86 8.90 -7.69
N GLU A 230 22.31 10.12 -7.65
CA GLU A 230 22.59 11.06 -6.57
C GLU A 230 21.86 10.67 -5.28
N PRO A 231 22.55 10.65 -4.11
CA PRO A 231 21.97 10.17 -2.86
C PRO A 231 20.86 11.08 -2.31
N THR A 232 20.85 12.36 -2.70
CA THR A 232 19.89 13.38 -2.23
C THR A 232 19.54 14.31 -3.38
N ASP A 233 18.27 14.69 -3.49
CA ASP A 233 17.72 15.62 -4.50
C ASP A 233 16.65 16.50 -3.80
N MET A 234 16.80 17.83 -3.84
CA MET A 234 15.95 18.75 -3.07
C MET A 234 14.72 19.17 -3.87
N LEU A 235 13.53 18.86 -3.35
CA LEU A 235 12.25 19.09 -4.02
C LEU A 235 11.68 20.49 -3.82
N THR A 236 11.88 21.06 -2.63
CA THR A 236 11.47 22.41 -2.21
C THR A 236 12.26 22.75 -0.95
N ALA A 237 12.74 23.99 -0.82
CA ALA A 237 13.21 24.51 0.47
C ALA A 237 12.04 24.59 1.49
N GLY A 238 12.36 24.86 2.76
CA GLY A 238 11.34 25.23 3.75
C GLY A 238 10.52 26.45 3.34
N ALA A 239 9.36 26.67 3.96
CA ALA A 239 8.71 27.96 3.91
C ALA A 239 9.59 29.00 4.64
N GLU A 240 9.72 30.22 4.13
CA GLU A 240 10.36 31.32 4.87
C GLU A 240 9.58 31.60 6.17
N ASP A 241 10.28 31.85 7.28
CA ASP A 241 9.62 32.29 8.51
C ASP A 241 8.92 33.65 8.31
N ALA A 242 8.02 34.04 9.22
CA ALA A 242 7.23 35.28 9.09
C ALA A 242 8.07 36.56 8.94
N ASP A 243 9.33 36.54 9.38
CA ASP A 243 10.32 37.62 9.26
C ASP A 243 11.26 37.50 8.02
N GLY A 244 11.05 36.52 7.14
CA GLY A 244 11.85 36.30 5.94
C GLY A 244 13.22 35.64 6.17
N ASN A 245 13.38 34.93 7.30
CA ASN A 245 14.60 34.19 7.64
C ASN A 245 14.49 32.70 7.25
N ASP A 246 15.63 32.07 6.97
CA ASP A 246 15.73 30.61 6.80
C ASP A 246 15.44 29.89 8.12
N VAL A 247 14.40 29.05 8.14
CA VAL A 247 14.00 28.22 9.30
C VAL A 247 15.09 27.20 9.70
N GLY A 248 16.01 26.92 8.77
CA GLY A 248 17.23 26.15 8.98
C GLY A 248 17.63 25.33 7.75
N GLU A 249 18.93 25.04 7.64
CA GLU A 249 19.59 24.46 6.44
C GLU A 249 19.04 23.10 5.98
N SER A 250 18.34 22.36 6.85
CA SER A 250 17.78 21.03 6.56
C SER A 250 16.25 21.01 6.48
N SER A 251 15.62 22.19 6.40
CA SER A 251 14.17 22.34 6.23
C SER A 251 13.71 22.11 4.78
N GLY A 252 12.46 21.70 4.60
CA GLY A 252 11.86 21.46 3.28
C GLY A 252 11.68 19.99 2.92
N ALA A 253 11.60 19.71 1.61
CA ALA A 253 11.36 18.37 1.05
C ALA A 253 12.55 17.84 0.27
N TYR A 254 12.94 16.59 0.50
CA TYR A 254 14.08 15.93 -0.14
C TYR A 254 13.71 14.52 -0.61
N ILE A 255 14.16 14.14 -1.81
CA ILE A 255 14.29 12.73 -2.20
C ILE A 255 15.60 12.21 -1.59
N ILE A 256 15.52 11.12 -0.84
CA ILE A 256 16.68 10.40 -0.30
C ILE A 256 16.77 9.04 -1.00
N ARG A 257 17.85 8.79 -1.72
CA ARG A 257 18.06 7.57 -2.50
C ARG A 257 18.90 6.58 -1.69
N ILE A 258 18.24 5.65 -1.02
CA ILE A 258 18.87 4.57 -0.25
C ILE A 258 19.37 3.50 -1.24
N PRO A 259 20.64 3.08 -1.16
CA PRO A 259 21.15 1.99 -1.97
C PRO A 259 20.71 0.63 -1.44
N PHE A 260 20.11 -0.19 -2.32
CA PHE A 260 19.84 -1.59 -2.06
C PHE A 260 19.76 -2.41 -3.36
N GLY A 261 20.21 -3.67 -3.29
CA GLY A 261 20.41 -4.53 -4.46
C GLY A 261 21.42 -3.99 -5.49
N PRO A 262 21.48 -4.59 -6.69
CA PRO A 262 22.42 -4.22 -7.75
C PRO A 262 22.27 -2.75 -8.22
N ARG A 263 23.16 -1.86 -7.79
CA ARG A 263 23.10 -0.41 -8.11
C ARG A 263 23.30 -0.12 -9.59
N ASP A 264 24.03 -0.97 -10.29
CA ASP A 264 24.34 -0.89 -11.73
C ASP A 264 23.11 -1.10 -12.64
N LYS A 265 21.97 -1.51 -12.09
CA LYS A 265 20.78 -1.94 -12.83
C LYS A 265 19.49 -1.37 -12.29
N TYR A 266 18.65 -0.91 -13.21
CA TYR A 266 17.24 -0.69 -12.92
C TYR A 266 16.54 -2.04 -12.69
N LEU A 267 15.67 -2.11 -11.68
CA LEU A 267 14.90 -3.31 -11.33
C LEU A 267 13.42 -2.94 -11.30
N ARG A 268 12.58 -3.78 -11.93
CA ARG A 268 11.13 -3.70 -11.81
C ARG A 268 10.69 -4.09 -10.41
N LYS A 269 9.56 -3.55 -9.96
CA LYS A 269 8.98 -3.79 -8.62
C LYS A 269 8.85 -5.27 -8.24
N GLU A 270 8.58 -6.16 -9.21
CA GLU A 270 8.47 -7.61 -9.00
C GLU A 270 9.78 -8.26 -8.51
N LEU A 271 10.94 -7.60 -8.68
CA LEU A 271 12.27 -8.10 -8.35
C LEU A 271 12.87 -7.47 -7.09
N LEU A 272 12.20 -6.49 -6.46
CA LEU A 272 12.72 -5.79 -5.28
C LEU A 272 12.58 -6.59 -3.98
N TRP A 273 11.64 -7.55 -3.91
CA TRP A 273 11.29 -8.30 -2.68
C TRP A 273 12.46 -8.89 -1.87
N PRO A 274 13.54 -9.44 -2.48
CA PRO A 274 14.67 -9.98 -1.71
C PRO A 274 15.46 -8.92 -0.94
N TYR A 275 15.44 -7.67 -1.42
CA TYR A 275 16.29 -6.58 -0.94
C TYR A 275 15.57 -5.61 0.02
N ILE A 276 14.31 -5.88 0.37
CA ILE A 276 13.50 -5.03 1.26
C ILE A 276 14.16 -4.87 2.64
N GLN A 277 14.76 -5.93 3.19
CA GLN A 277 15.44 -5.86 4.48
C GLN A 277 16.69 -4.96 4.42
N GLU A 278 17.46 -5.03 3.32
CA GLU A 278 18.63 -4.17 3.06
C GLU A 278 18.21 -2.68 2.96
N PHE A 279 17.11 -2.39 2.26
CA PHE A 279 16.53 -1.04 2.24
C PHE A 279 16.16 -0.56 3.65
N VAL A 280 15.45 -1.37 4.44
CA VAL A 280 15.02 -0.99 5.80
C VAL A 280 16.22 -0.66 6.70
N ASP A 281 17.29 -1.44 6.63
CA ASP A 281 18.49 -1.21 7.44
C ASP A 281 19.25 0.07 7.01
N GLY A 282 19.31 0.35 5.70
CA GLY A 282 19.86 1.59 5.16
C GLY A 282 19.01 2.83 5.49
N ALA A 283 17.69 2.71 5.39
CA ALA A 283 16.73 3.76 5.77
C ALA A 283 16.78 4.05 7.27
N LEU A 284 16.89 3.01 8.11
CA LEU A 284 17.07 3.14 9.56
C LEU A 284 18.35 3.91 9.89
N ALA A 285 19.47 3.61 9.22
CA ALA A 285 20.72 4.34 9.40
C ALA A 285 20.61 5.83 9.01
N HIS A 286 19.90 6.15 7.92
CA HIS A 286 19.63 7.55 7.54
C HIS A 286 18.77 8.26 8.58
N VAL A 287 17.67 7.65 9.04
CA VAL A 287 16.81 8.24 10.09
C VAL A 287 17.59 8.48 11.39
N LEU A 288 18.43 7.53 11.82
CA LEU A 288 19.26 7.67 13.02
C LEU A 288 20.29 8.79 12.90
N ASN A 289 20.76 9.09 11.69
CA ASN A 289 21.65 10.22 11.43
C ASN A 289 20.87 11.55 11.41
N MET A 290 19.76 11.62 10.66
CA MET A 290 18.93 12.82 10.59
C MET A 290 18.32 13.20 11.93
N SER A 291 17.91 12.23 12.76
CA SER A 291 17.38 12.48 14.10
C SER A 291 18.36 13.25 14.99
N LYS A 292 19.67 13.03 14.84
CA LYS A 292 20.72 13.80 15.53
C LYS A 292 20.90 15.20 14.95
N VAL A 293 21.00 15.32 13.62
CA VAL A 293 21.15 16.61 12.93
C VAL A 293 19.96 17.54 13.24
N LEU A 294 18.74 17.00 13.17
CA LEU A 294 17.53 17.72 13.56
C LEU A 294 17.49 18.00 15.07
N GLY A 295 18.02 17.11 15.90
CA GLY A 295 18.18 17.37 17.33
C GLY A 295 19.05 18.60 17.63
N GLU A 296 20.17 18.73 16.93
CA GLU A 296 21.07 19.90 17.05
C GLU A 296 20.43 21.19 16.50
N GLN A 297 19.65 21.12 15.41
CA GLN A 297 19.04 22.28 14.76
C GLN A 297 17.74 22.77 15.42
N ILE A 298 16.84 21.85 15.79
CA ILE A 298 15.47 22.16 16.21
C ILE A 298 15.00 21.41 17.48
N GLY A 299 15.70 20.34 17.89
CA GLY A 299 15.36 19.53 19.08
C GLY A 299 16.04 19.98 20.38
N GLY A 300 16.76 21.11 20.39
CA GLY A 300 17.45 21.60 21.58
C GLY A 300 18.59 20.70 22.07
N GLY A 301 19.15 19.85 21.19
CA GLY A 301 20.13 18.81 21.50
C GLY A 301 19.53 17.41 21.66
N HIS A 302 18.21 17.28 21.78
CA HIS A 302 17.52 15.98 21.90
C HIS A 302 17.17 15.39 20.52
N PRO A 303 17.29 14.06 20.30
CA PRO A 303 17.03 13.45 18.99
C PRO A 303 15.59 13.64 18.49
N VAL A 304 15.42 14.13 17.26
CA VAL A 304 14.11 14.37 16.63
C VAL A 304 13.71 13.19 15.74
N TRP A 305 12.83 12.35 16.26
CA TRP A 305 12.32 11.18 15.54
C TRP A 305 11.26 11.54 14.49
N PRO A 306 11.08 10.72 13.44
CA PRO A 306 9.97 10.88 12.52
C PRO A 306 8.63 10.84 13.26
N TYR A 307 7.76 11.80 12.98
CA TYR A 307 6.40 11.84 13.53
C TYR A 307 5.50 10.77 12.91
N VAL A 308 5.76 10.41 11.65
CA VAL A 308 5.00 9.42 10.89
C VAL A 308 5.85 8.84 9.77
N ILE A 309 5.61 7.57 9.43
CA ILE A 309 6.20 6.89 8.27
C ILE A 309 5.06 6.47 7.33
N HIS A 310 5.10 6.94 6.09
CA HIS A 310 4.04 6.71 5.09
C HIS A 310 4.55 5.83 3.94
N GLY A 311 4.05 4.60 3.85
CA GLY A 311 4.32 3.70 2.72
C GLY A 311 3.38 3.95 1.55
N HIS A 312 3.93 4.08 0.34
CA HIS A 312 3.16 4.19 -0.90
C HIS A 312 3.38 2.95 -1.79
N TYR A 313 2.32 2.16 -2.01
CA TYR A 313 2.36 0.80 -2.61
C TYR A 313 2.85 -0.30 -1.67
N ALA A 314 2.76 -1.55 -2.13
CA ALA A 314 3.02 -2.77 -1.36
C ALA A 314 4.47 -2.95 -0.90
N ASP A 315 5.45 -2.61 -1.74
CA ASP A 315 6.89 -2.75 -1.45
C ASP A 315 7.36 -1.71 -0.42
N ALA A 316 6.91 -0.47 -0.57
CA ALA A 316 7.10 0.58 0.40
C ALA A 316 6.28 0.34 1.69
N GLY A 317 5.09 -0.26 1.59
CA GLY A 317 4.26 -0.63 2.75
C GLY A 317 4.93 -1.68 3.64
N ASP A 318 5.48 -2.74 3.05
CA ASP A 318 6.28 -3.77 3.74
C ASP A 318 7.48 -3.13 4.48
N SER A 319 8.21 -2.27 3.76
CA SER A 319 9.35 -1.52 4.30
C SER A 319 8.94 -0.55 5.42
N ALA A 320 7.83 0.16 5.24
CA ALA A 320 7.27 1.07 6.23
C ALA A 320 6.82 0.32 7.49
N ALA A 321 6.20 -0.85 7.37
CA ALA A 321 5.81 -1.69 8.50
C ALA A 321 7.02 -2.12 9.33
N LEU A 322 8.11 -2.55 8.66
CA LEU A 322 9.34 -2.96 9.32
C LEU A 322 10.07 -1.78 10.00
N LEU A 323 10.14 -0.63 9.33
CA LEU A 323 10.81 0.58 9.84
C LEU A 323 10.00 1.26 10.97
N SER A 324 8.67 1.32 10.83
CA SER A 324 7.70 1.76 11.85
C SER A 324 7.75 0.90 13.10
N GLY A 325 7.93 -0.42 12.93
CA GLY A 325 8.20 -1.33 14.05
C GLY A 325 9.48 -0.92 14.77
N ALA A 326 10.62 -0.99 14.09
CA ALA A 326 11.94 -0.70 14.69
C ALA A 326 12.04 0.66 15.39
N LEU A 327 11.43 1.71 14.81
CA LEU A 327 11.47 3.07 15.36
C LEU A 327 10.35 3.39 16.36
N ASN A 328 9.33 2.52 16.46
CA ASN A 328 8.12 2.74 17.26
C ASN A 328 7.28 3.96 16.82
N VAL A 329 7.28 4.27 15.52
CA VAL A 329 6.62 5.45 14.93
C VAL A 329 5.29 5.05 14.26
N PRO A 330 4.20 5.85 14.33
CA PRO A 330 2.96 5.58 13.59
C PRO A 330 3.17 5.34 12.08
N MET A 331 2.53 4.30 11.54
CA MET A 331 2.54 3.98 10.12
C MET A 331 1.26 4.45 9.41
N VAL A 332 1.43 5.07 8.25
CA VAL A 332 0.37 5.36 7.29
C VAL A 332 0.61 4.56 6.00
N LEU A 333 -0.45 4.14 5.32
CA LEU A 333 -0.37 3.41 4.06
C LEU A 333 -1.26 4.08 2.98
N THR A 334 -0.76 4.19 1.76
CA THR A 334 -1.57 4.43 0.56
C THR A 334 -1.32 3.34 -0.46
N GLY A 335 -2.38 2.64 -0.86
CA GLY A 335 -2.25 1.46 -1.74
C GLY A 335 -1.83 1.78 -3.17
N HIS A 336 -2.39 2.84 -3.77
CA HIS A 336 -2.33 3.21 -5.20
C HIS A 336 -2.90 2.16 -6.17
N SER A 337 -2.55 0.89 -5.99
CA SER A 337 -3.10 -0.27 -6.68
C SER A 337 -2.96 -1.48 -5.77
N LEU A 338 -3.95 -2.36 -5.73
CA LEU A 338 -3.96 -3.53 -4.83
C LEU A 338 -3.76 -4.86 -5.58
N GLY A 339 -2.95 -5.75 -5.01
CA GLY A 339 -2.59 -7.06 -5.57
C GLY A 339 -3.78 -8.00 -5.74
N ARG A 340 -4.74 -8.01 -4.79
CA ARG A 340 -5.96 -8.84 -4.90
C ARG A 340 -6.87 -8.39 -6.03
N ASN A 341 -7.11 -7.09 -6.15
CA ASN A 341 -7.90 -6.54 -7.25
C ASN A 341 -7.21 -6.83 -8.60
N LYS A 342 -5.88 -6.68 -8.68
CA LYS A 342 -5.11 -7.02 -9.88
C LYS A 342 -5.17 -8.51 -10.22
N LEU A 343 -5.14 -9.40 -9.23
CA LEU A 343 -5.26 -10.85 -9.41
C LEU A 343 -6.63 -11.21 -9.99
N GLU A 344 -7.72 -10.71 -9.41
CA GLU A 344 -9.07 -10.93 -9.96
C GLU A 344 -9.21 -10.41 -11.39
N GLN A 345 -8.67 -9.22 -11.70
CA GLN A 345 -8.69 -8.67 -13.06
C GLN A 345 -7.90 -9.53 -14.07
N LEU A 346 -6.80 -10.17 -13.66
CA LEU A 346 -6.00 -11.03 -14.53
C LEU A 346 -6.66 -12.42 -14.71
N LEU A 347 -7.25 -12.98 -13.67
CA LEU A 347 -8.00 -14.23 -13.74
C LEU A 347 -9.23 -14.09 -14.64
N LYS A 348 -10.00 -13.00 -14.50
CA LYS A 348 -11.17 -12.69 -15.35
C LYS A 348 -10.84 -12.51 -16.84
N GLN A 349 -9.57 -12.25 -17.19
CA GLN A 349 -9.13 -12.24 -18.60
C GLN A 349 -8.93 -13.65 -19.18
N GLY A 350 -8.82 -14.69 -18.35
CA GLY A 350 -8.71 -16.10 -18.77
C GLY A 350 -7.43 -16.47 -19.54
N ARG A 351 -6.45 -15.55 -19.63
CA ARG A 351 -5.24 -15.73 -20.47
C ARG A 351 -4.10 -16.47 -19.79
N GLN A 352 -4.07 -16.51 -18.46
CA GLN A 352 -2.96 -17.01 -17.65
C GLN A 352 -3.51 -17.78 -16.45
N SER A 353 -2.82 -18.85 -16.01
CA SER A 353 -3.16 -19.52 -14.75
C SER A 353 -2.77 -18.67 -13.54
N LYS A 354 -3.25 -19.02 -12.35
CA LYS A 354 -2.86 -18.33 -11.11
C LYS A 354 -1.35 -18.46 -10.86
N GLU A 355 -0.78 -19.59 -11.24
CA GLU A 355 0.63 -19.95 -11.12
C GLU A 355 1.48 -19.10 -12.08
N ASP A 356 1.03 -18.91 -13.33
CA ASP A 356 1.68 -18.02 -14.31
C ASP A 356 1.63 -16.54 -13.88
N ILE A 357 0.48 -16.11 -13.33
CA ILE A 357 0.32 -14.76 -12.78
C ILE A 357 1.27 -14.57 -11.59
N ASN A 358 1.41 -15.57 -10.72
CA ASN A 358 2.33 -15.49 -9.58
C ASN A 358 3.80 -15.56 -9.98
N SER A 359 4.17 -16.39 -10.97
CA SER A 359 5.55 -16.47 -11.46
C SER A 359 6.01 -15.15 -12.09
N THR A 360 5.11 -14.51 -12.86
CA THR A 360 5.34 -13.23 -13.55
C THR A 360 5.32 -12.03 -12.60
N TYR A 361 4.24 -11.84 -11.84
CA TYR A 361 3.97 -10.62 -11.07
C TYR A 361 4.31 -10.72 -9.57
N LYS A 362 4.83 -11.88 -9.11
CA LYS A 362 5.01 -12.21 -7.68
C LYS A 362 3.77 -11.90 -6.82
N ILE A 363 2.59 -12.11 -7.40
CA ILE A 363 1.33 -11.54 -6.89
C ILE A 363 1.01 -11.98 -5.47
N MET A 364 1.37 -13.21 -5.07
CA MET A 364 1.15 -13.70 -3.71
C MET A 364 2.06 -13.01 -2.69
N ARG A 365 3.33 -12.74 -3.05
CA ARG A 365 4.28 -12.00 -2.20
C ARG A 365 3.86 -10.55 -2.01
N ARG A 366 3.32 -9.93 -3.08
CA ARG A 366 2.69 -8.60 -3.03
C ARG A 366 1.47 -8.58 -2.12
N ILE A 367 0.58 -9.56 -2.23
CA ILE A 367 -0.62 -9.64 -1.39
C ILE A 367 -0.27 -9.80 0.09
N GLU A 368 0.74 -10.60 0.44
CA GLU A 368 1.19 -10.71 1.84
C GLU A 368 1.89 -9.42 2.33
N ALA A 369 2.62 -8.71 1.46
CA ALA A 369 3.14 -7.37 1.80
C ALA A 369 2.01 -6.38 2.14
N GLU A 370 0.94 -6.40 1.36
CA GLU A 370 -0.26 -5.57 1.57
C GLU A 370 -1.00 -5.96 2.88
N GLU A 371 -1.10 -7.26 3.21
CA GLU A 371 -1.66 -7.72 4.50
C GLU A 371 -0.77 -7.33 5.69
N LEU A 372 0.55 -7.51 5.61
CA LEU A 372 1.50 -7.07 6.65
C LEU A 372 1.45 -5.54 6.85
N SER A 373 1.25 -4.79 5.76
CA SER A 373 1.04 -3.34 5.83
C SER A 373 -0.26 -2.99 6.56
N LEU A 374 -1.35 -3.74 6.35
CA LEU A 374 -2.61 -3.58 7.11
C LEU A 374 -2.50 -4.02 8.56
N ASP A 375 -1.63 -4.98 8.86
CA ASP A 375 -1.37 -5.42 10.24
C ASP A 375 -0.72 -4.29 11.05
N ALA A 376 0.20 -3.53 10.44
CA ALA A 376 1.01 -2.49 11.09
C ALA A 376 0.48 -1.05 10.96
N ALA A 377 -0.38 -0.75 9.98
CA ALA A 377 -0.85 0.61 9.72
C ALA A 377 -1.83 1.15 10.79
N GLU A 378 -1.63 2.40 11.19
CA GLU A 378 -2.59 3.17 12.00
C GLU A 378 -3.74 3.72 11.14
N LEU A 379 -3.38 4.15 9.94
CA LEU A 379 -4.22 4.87 9.00
C LEU A 379 -3.93 4.36 7.58
N VAL A 380 -4.99 4.06 6.82
CA VAL A 380 -4.91 3.77 5.39
C VAL A 380 -5.65 4.86 4.66
N ILE A 381 -4.95 5.53 3.74
CA ILE A 381 -5.48 6.63 2.94
C ILE A 381 -5.86 6.09 1.57
N THR A 382 -7.12 6.32 1.20
CA THR A 382 -7.68 5.96 -0.10
C THR A 382 -8.10 7.20 -0.89
N SER A 383 -8.12 7.09 -2.22
CA SER A 383 -8.60 8.19 -3.08
C SER A 383 -10.12 8.25 -3.16
N THR A 384 -10.80 7.11 -2.94
CA THR A 384 -12.26 6.98 -3.03
C THR A 384 -12.80 6.09 -1.91
N LYS A 385 -14.12 6.15 -1.68
CA LYS A 385 -14.86 5.25 -0.80
C LYS A 385 -15.02 3.86 -1.42
N GLN A 386 -15.13 3.77 -2.74
CA GLN A 386 -15.16 2.50 -3.47
C GLN A 386 -13.87 1.69 -3.25
N GLU A 387 -12.71 2.34 -3.19
CA GLU A 387 -11.44 1.69 -2.87
C GLU A 387 -11.50 0.97 -1.50
N ILE A 388 -12.12 1.60 -0.49
CA ILE A 388 -12.31 1.01 0.85
C ILE A 388 -13.24 -0.22 0.79
N GLU A 389 -14.40 -0.07 0.14
CA GLU A 389 -15.47 -1.08 0.21
C GLU A 389 -15.25 -2.27 -0.74
N GLU A 390 -14.72 -2.03 -1.95
CA GLU A 390 -14.58 -3.04 -3.01
C GLU A 390 -13.15 -3.57 -3.21
N GLN A 391 -12.12 -2.78 -2.89
CA GLN A 391 -10.72 -3.20 -3.10
C GLN A 391 -10.08 -3.64 -1.78
N TRP A 392 -10.06 -2.77 -0.77
CA TRP A 392 -9.61 -3.13 0.58
C TRP A 392 -10.56 -4.10 1.28
N GLY A 393 -11.84 -4.14 0.90
CA GLY A 393 -12.80 -5.18 1.32
C GLY A 393 -12.47 -6.61 0.84
N LEU A 394 -11.51 -6.77 -0.10
CA LEU A 394 -10.92 -8.07 -0.43
C LEU A 394 -9.88 -8.52 0.62
N TYR A 395 -9.52 -7.62 1.54
CA TYR A 395 -8.70 -7.76 2.76
C TYR A 395 -9.01 -9.01 3.59
N ASP A 396 -8.05 -9.62 4.28
CA ASP A 396 -8.32 -10.44 5.48
C ASP A 396 -8.00 -9.62 6.74
N GLY A 397 -6.98 -8.77 6.70
CA GLY A 397 -6.67 -7.75 7.70
C GLY A 397 -7.62 -6.54 7.73
N PHE A 398 -8.76 -6.56 7.02
CA PHE A 398 -9.75 -5.48 7.07
C PHE A 398 -11.20 -5.95 6.89
N ASP A 399 -12.10 -5.51 7.79
CA ASP A 399 -13.55 -5.63 7.66
C ASP A 399 -14.23 -4.36 8.21
N VAL A 400 -15.03 -3.70 7.37
CA VAL A 400 -15.68 -2.40 7.64
C VAL A 400 -16.65 -2.45 8.83
N LYS A 401 -17.26 -3.61 9.12
CA LYS A 401 -18.19 -3.75 10.24
C LYS A 401 -17.42 -3.98 11.55
N LEU A 402 -16.41 -4.86 11.54
CA LEU A 402 -15.58 -5.13 12.73
C LEU A 402 -14.80 -3.89 13.17
N GLU A 403 -14.23 -3.14 12.22
CA GLU A 403 -13.52 -1.89 12.49
C GLU A 403 -14.41 -0.87 13.21
N LYS A 404 -15.68 -0.72 12.79
CA LYS A 404 -16.65 0.16 13.46
C LYS A 404 -16.95 -0.27 14.90
N VAL A 405 -17.04 -1.58 15.17
CA VAL A 405 -17.27 -2.12 16.52
C VAL A 405 -16.06 -1.85 17.42
N LEU A 406 -14.85 -2.20 16.97
CA LEU A 406 -13.60 -1.96 17.70
C LEU A 406 -13.41 -0.46 18.00
N ARG A 407 -13.65 0.40 17.00
CA ARG A 407 -13.59 1.87 17.16
C ARG A 407 -14.63 2.38 18.17
N ALA A 408 -15.83 1.83 18.20
CA ALA A 408 -16.86 2.23 19.15
C ALA A 408 -16.49 1.86 20.60
N ARG A 409 -15.92 0.67 20.82
CA ARG A 409 -15.38 0.26 22.14
C ARG A 409 -14.20 1.11 22.58
N ALA A 410 -13.22 1.32 21.69
CA ALA A 410 -12.04 2.14 21.98
C ALA A 410 -12.38 3.58 22.40
N ARG A 411 -13.43 4.19 21.80
CA ARG A 411 -13.94 5.51 22.21
C ARG A 411 -14.63 5.53 23.58
N ARG A 412 -15.13 4.38 24.05
CA ARG A 412 -15.72 4.21 25.38
C ARG A 412 -14.69 3.83 26.45
N GLY A 413 -13.41 3.67 26.07
CA GLY A 413 -12.36 3.19 26.97
C GLY A 413 -12.44 1.69 27.30
N VAL A 414 -13.29 0.93 26.59
CA VAL A 414 -13.50 -0.50 26.85
C VAL A 414 -12.41 -1.32 26.15
N ASN A 415 -11.92 -2.38 26.82
CA ASN A 415 -10.91 -3.27 26.27
C ASN A 415 -11.40 -3.96 24.96
N CYS A 416 -10.46 -4.16 24.04
CA CYS A 416 -10.63 -4.86 22.77
C CYS A 416 -9.85 -6.18 22.71
N HIS A 417 -9.21 -6.62 23.80
CA HIS A 417 -8.45 -7.88 23.87
C HIS A 417 -7.40 -8.01 22.77
N GLY A 418 -6.59 -6.97 22.58
CA GLY A 418 -5.59 -6.83 21.51
C GLY A 418 -6.13 -6.74 20.08
N ARG A 419 -7.47 -6.76 19.87
CA ARG A 419 -8.06 -6.72 18.53
C ARG A 419 -8.00 -5.32 17.95
N TYR A 420 -7.50 -5.23 16.72
CA TYR A 420 -7.30 -4.00 15.98
C TYR A 420 -7.59 -4.16 14.48
N MET A 421 -8.08 -3.08 13.87
CA MET A 421 -8.26 -2.93 12.42
C MET A 421 -7.82 -1.52 12.01
N PRO A 422 -7.08 -1.36 10.91
CA PRO A 422 -6.56 -0.07 10.47
C PRO A 422 -7.69 0.90 10.10
N ARG A 423 -7.51 2.19 10.41
CA ARG A 423 -8.50 3.22 10.08
C ARG A 423 -8.41 3.59 8.61
N MET A 424 -9.38 3.19 7.81
CA MET A 424 -9.52 3.66 6.42
C MET A 424 -10.11 5.08 6.37
N VAL A 425 -9.50 5.99 5.61
CA VAL A 425 -9.97 7.36 5.39
C VAL A 425 -9.79 7.75 3.92
N VAL A 426 -10.86 8.29 3.31
CA VAL A 426 -10.76 8.93 2.00
C VAL A 426 -10.08 10.29 2.18
N ILE A 427 -8.91 10.47 1.56
CA ILE A 427 -8.27 11.77 1.37
C ILE A 427 -7.88 11.83 -0.11
N PRO A 428 -8.66 12.53 -0.96
CA PRO A 428 -8.42 12.51 -2.40
C PRO A 428 -7.07 13.17 -2.72
N PRO A 429 -6.37 12.77 -3.80
CA PRO A 429 -5.17 13.45 -4.27
C PRO A 429 -5.44 14.95 -4.48
N GLY A 430 -4.45 15.77 -4.14
CA GLY A 430 -4.46 17.17 -4.53
C GLY A 430 -4.20 17.36 -6.02
N MET A 431 -4.66 18.47 -6.56
CA MET A 431 -4.20 19.04 -7.82
C MET A 431 -3.68 20.45 -7.58
N ASP A 432 -2.82 20.92 -8.49
CA ASP A 432 -2.44 22.33 -8.55
C ASP A 432 -3.48 23.11 -9.37
N PHE A 433 -4.03 24.17 -8.75
CA PHE A 433 -4.99 25.08 -9.35
C PHE A 433 -4.38 26.45 -9.69
N SER A 434 -3.06 26.62 -9.60
CA SER A 434 -2.34 27.87 -9.93
C SER A 434 -2.68 28.44 -11.31
N ASN A 435 -2.95 27.57 -12.29
CA ASN A 435 -3.30 27.92 -13.66
C ASN A 435 -4.81 28.14 -13.89
N VAL A 436 -5.65 27.98 -12.86
CA VAL A 436 -7.10 28.14 -12.95
C VAL A 436 -7.47 29.58 -12.62
N VAL A 437 -7.63 30.39 -13.67
CA VAL A 437 -8.17 31.74 -13.55
C VAL A 437 -9.67 31.64 -13.27
N VAL A 438 -10.06 31.84 -12.01
CA VAL A 438 -11.47 32.05 -11.65
C VAL A 438 -11.90 33.38 -12.26
N GLN A 439 -12.76 33.33 -13.27
CA GLN A 439 -13.47 34.52 -13.73
C GLN A 439 -14.50 34.87 -12.66
N GLU A 440 -14.23 35.90 -11.87
CA GLU A 440 -15.25 36.48 -10.99
C GLU A 440 -16.46 36.92 -11.83
N ASP A 441 -17.67 36.73 -11.29
CA ASP A 441 -18.93 37.04 -11.98
C ASP A 441 -19.08 38.56 -12.16
N GLY A 442 -18.49 39.09 -13.24
CA GLY A 442 -18.88 40.37 -13.80
C GLY A 442 -20.36 40.36 -14.21
N PRO A 443 -21.04 41.52 -14.25
CA PRO A 443 -22.46 41.58 -14.56
C PRO A 443 -22.76 40.93 -15.91
N GLU A 444 -23.83 40.15 -15.98
CA GLU A 444 -24.19 39.30 -17.12
C GLU A 444 -24.31 40.09 -18.44
N VAL A 445 -23.22 40.18 -19.19
CA VAL A 445 -23.26 40.52 -20.61
C VAL A 445 -23.27 39.20 -21.36
N ASP A 446 -24.43 38.83 -21.90
CA ASP A 446 -24.71 37.60 -22.66
C ASP A 446 -24.02 37.60 -24.06
N GLY A 447 -22.84 38.23 -24.14
CA GLY A 447 -22.13 38.60 -25.36
C GLY A 447 -20.60 38.57 -25.24
N GLU A 448 -19.98 38.11 -24.15
CA GLU A 448 -18.51 38.06 -24.04
C GLU A 448 -17.86 37.19 -25.14
N LEU A 449 -18.50 36.07 -25.51
CA LEU A 449 -18.10 35.25 -26.65
C LEU A 449 -18.36 35.97 -28.00
N ALA A 450 -19.36 36.85 -28.06
CA ALA A 450 -19.67 37.65 -29.25
C ALA A 450 -18.70 38.83 -29.42
N THR A 451 -18.15 39.43 -28.34
CA THR A 451 -17.06 40.41 -28.42
C THR A 451 -15.67 39.78 -28.60
N LEU A 452 -15.46 38.54 -28.14
CA LEU A 452 -14.23 37.79 -28.41
C LEU A 452 -14.12 37.29 -29.87
N ILE A 453 -15.26 37.00 -30.51
CA ILE A 453 -15.31 36.49 -31.91
C ILE A 453 -15.69 37.59 -32.90
N GLY A 454 -16.52 38.56 -32.51
CA GLY A 454 -16.93 39.72 -33.28
C GLY A 454 -16.30 41.00 -32.74
N GLY A 455 -15.35 41.56 -33.49
CA GLY A 455 -14.65 42.79 -33.09
C GLY A 455 -15.56 44.03 -33.14
N SER A 456 -16.15 44.39 -32.00
CA SER A 456 -16.81 45.69 -31.78
C SER A 456 -16.58 46.18 -30.34
N ASP A 457 -15.43 46.83 -30.12
CA ASP A 457 -15.28 48.09 -29.35
C ASP A 457 -13.84 48.29 -28.88
N GLY A 458 -13.11 49.16 -29.61
CA GLY A 458 -12.00 50.02 -29.14
C GLY A 458 -10.74 49.42 -28.50
N SER A 459 -10.78 48.15 -28.10
CA SER A 459 -9.74 47.44 -27.38
C SER A 459 -9.10 46.39 -28.29
N SER A 460 -7.78 46.23 -28.18
CA SER A 460 -7.05 45.23 -28.96
C SER A 460 -7.61 43.83 -28.66
N PRO A 461 -8.15 43.09 -29.65
CA PRO A 461 -8.78 41.81 -29.39
C PRO A 461 -7.75 40.85 -28.79
N LYS A 462 -8.09 40.25 -27.63
CA LYS A 462 -7.30 39.15 -27.06
C LYS A 462 -7.23 38.04 -28.11
N ALA A 463 -6.02 37.61 -28.46
CA ALA A 463 -5.82 36.59 -29.48
C ALA A 463 -6.57 35.30 -29.08
N ILE A 464 -7.50 34.87 -29.93
CA ILE A 464 -8.27 33.64 -29.73
C ILE A 464 -7.29 32.46 -29.66
N PRO A 465 -7.34 31.58 -28.63
CA PRO A 465 -6.51 30.39 -28.57
C PRO A 465 -6.68 29.53 -29.82
N ALA A 466 -5.57 29.13 -30.46
CA ALA A 466 -5.61 28.43 -31.75
C ALA A 466 -6.46 27.14 -31.72
N ILE A 467 -6.53 26.47 -30.56
CA ILE A 467 -7.36 25.28 -30.34
C ILE A 467 -8.87 25.56 -30.45
N TRP A 468 -9.33 26.79 -30.17
CA TRP A 468 -10.74 27.16 -30.35
C TRP A 468 -11.12 27.14 -31.83
N SER A 469 -10.29 27.70 -32.71
CA SER A 469 -10.50 27.64 -34.16
C SER A 469 -10.52 26.21 -34.70
N GLU A 470 -9.65 25.35 -34.15
CA GLU A 470 -9.59 23.91 -34.48
C GLU A 470 -10.84 23.13 -34.06
N VAL A 471 -11.56 23.57 -33.02
CA VAL A 471 -12.85 23.01 -32.61
C VAL A 471 -13.99 23.63 -33.43
N MET A 472 -14.04 24.96 -33.54
CA MET A 472 -15.13 25.70 -34.17
C MET A 472 -15.30 25.39 -35.66
N ARG A 473 -14.22 25.03 -36.38
CA ARG A 473 -14.30 24.65 -37.81
C ARG A 473 -15.19 23.45 -38.14
N PHE A 474 -15.57 22.65 -37.14
CA PHE A 474 -16.49 21.52 -37.28
C PHE A 474 -17.97 21.91 -37.10
N LEU A 475 -18.26 23.12 -36.64
CA LEU A 475 -19.56 23.50 -36.09
C LEU A 475 -20.24 24.59 -36.93
N THR A 476 -21.47 24.33 -37.38
CA THR A 476 -22.27 25.30 -38.16
C THR A 476 -22.70 26.50 -37.32
N ASN A 477 -22.94 26.28 -36.03
CA ASN A 477 -23.17 27.34 -35.05
C ASN A 477 -22.32 27.08 -33.80
N PRO A 478 -21.12 27.67 -33.69
CA PRO A 478 -20.22 27.45 -32.55
C PRO A 478 -20.69 28.09 -31.23
N HIS A 479 -21.76 28.91 -31.24
CA HIS A 479 -22.27 29.58 -30.04
C HIS A 479 -23.24 28.71 -29.20
N LYS A 480 -23.67 27.54 -29.70
CA LYS A 480 -24.46 26.60 -28.89
C LYS A 480 -23.61 26.02 -27.74
N PRO A 481 -24.22 25.74 -26.57
CA PRO A 481 -23.61 24.96 -25.49
C PRO A 481 -22.82 23.73 -25.96
N MET A 482 -21.58 23.65 -25.52
CA MET A 482 -20.66 22.56 -25.85
C MET A 482 -20.75 21.43 -24.83
N ILE A 483 -21.18 20.25 -25.27
CA ILE A 483 -21.04 19.00 -24.52
C ILE A 483 -19.62 18.48 -24.78
N LEU A 484 -18.74 18.60 -23.79
CA LEU A 484 -17.32 18.23 -23.91
C LEU A 484 -17.06 16.84 -23.31
N ALA A 485 -16.55 15.93 -24.13
CA ALA A 485 -15.92 14.69 -23.68
C ALA A 485 -14.42 14.71 -23.99
N LEU A 486 -13.57 14.59 -22.95
CA LEU A 486 -12.12 14.54 -23.07
C LEU A 486 -11.60 13.21 -22.52
N SER A 487 -11.18 12.30 -23.42
CA SER A 487 -10.58 11.02 -23.05
C SER A 487 -9.95 10.31 -24.25
N ARG A 488 -9.11 9.29 -24.01
CA ARG A 488 -8.62 8.42 -25.08
C ARG A 488 -9.79 7.62 -25.68
N PRO A 489 -9.76 7.26 -26.99
CA PRO A 489 -10.79 6.46 -27.64
C PRO A 489 -10.71 4.97 -27.25
N ASP A 490 -10.61 4.68 -25.96
CA ASP A 490 -10.61 3.32 -25.41
C ASP A 490 -12.06 2.83 -25.23
N PRO A 491 -12.39 1.56 -25.54
CA PRO A 491 -13.74 1.02 -25.36
C PRO A 491 -14.35 1.26 -23.96
N LYS A 492 -13.54 1.26 -22.90
CA LYS A 492 -13.98 1.51 -21.51
C LYS A 492 -14.45 2.93 -21.28
N LYS A 493 -13.98 3.90 -22.09
CA LYS A 493 -14.42 5.30 -22.04
C LYS A 493 -15.77 5.53 -22.72
N ASN A 494 -16.34 4.51 -23.38
CA ASN A 494 -17.75 4.44 -23.76
C ASN A 494 -18.27 5.62 -24.63
N ILE A 495 -17.36 6.27 -25.37
CA ILE A 495 -17.66 7.44 -26.23
C ILE A 495 -18.72 7.09 -27.29
N THR A 496 -18.74 5.83 -27.76
CA THR A 496 -19.72 5.33 -28.73
C THR A 496 -21.16 5.42 -28.23
N THR A 497 -21.41 5.18 -26.94
CA THR A 497 -22.75 5.28 -26.34
C THR A 497 -23.16 6.75 -26.18
N LEU A 498 -22.23 7.64 -25.85
CA LEU A 498 -22.46 9.10 -25.84
C LEU A 498 -22.88 9.62 -27.23
N VAL A 499 -22.19 9.20 -28.30
CA VAL A 499 -22.55 9.63 -29.67
C VAL A 499 -23.93 9.14 -30.08
N LYS A 500 -24.35 7.92 -29.68
CA LYS A 500 -25.72 7.44 -29.89
C LYS A 500 -26.74 8.25 -29.10
N ALA A 501 -26.49 8.49 -27.81
CA ALA A 501 -27.36 9.28 -26.94
C ALA A 501 -27.61 10.69 -27.52
N PHE A 502 -26.56 11.35 -28.02
CA PHE A 502 -26.67 12.63 -28.71
C PHE A 502 -27.36 12.52 -30.08
N GLY A 503 -27.05 11.50 -30.87
CA GLY A 503 -27.64 11.29 -32.20
C GLY A 503 -29.15 11.02 -32.17
N GLU A 504 -29.62 10.25 -31.20
CA GLU A 504 -31.03 9.87 -31.08
C GLU A 504 -31.87 10.95 -30.36
N CYS A 505 -31.28 11.72 -29.45
CA CYS A 505 -31.97 12.81 -28.75
C CYS A 505 -32.04 14.10 -29.59
N ARG A 506 -33.08 14.25 -30.41
CA ARG A 506 -33.30 15.45 -31.23
C ARG A 506 -33.30 16.79 -30.44
N PRO A 507 -33.98 16.94 -29.29
CA PRO A 507 -33.93 18.20 -28.52
C PRO A 507 -32.52 18.59 -28.08
N LEU A 508 -31.67 17.60 -27.76
CA LEU A 508 -30.28 17.84 -27.37
C LEU A 508 -29.43 18.37 -28.54
N ARG A 509 -29.66 17.88 -29.76
CA ARG A 509 -29.00 18.38 -31.00
C ARG A 509 -29.48 19.78 -31.39
N GLU A 510 -30.74 20.10 -31.12
CA GLU A 510 -31.28 21.43 -31.36
C GLU A 510 -30.63 22.47 -30.41
N LEU A 511 -30.41 22.12 -29.14
CA LEU A 511 -29.83 23.01 -28.13
C LEU A 511 -28.29 23.05 -28.07
N ALA A 512 -27.58 21.95 -28.30
CA ALA A 512 -26.14 21.82 -28.03
C ALA A 512 -25.32 21.28 -29.21
N ASN A 513 -24.00 21.48 -29.14
CA ASN A 513 -22.98 20.82 -29.95
C ASN A 513 -22.24 19.77 -29.12
N LEU A 514 -21.71 18.72 -29.75
CA LEU A 514 -20.89 17.70 -29.09
C LEU A 514 -19.42 17.87 -29.49
N THR A 515 -18.49 17.87 -28.54
CA THR A 515 -17.05 17.95 -28.82
C THR A 515 -16.30 16.79 -28.16
N LEU A 516 -15.56 16.05 -28.98
CA LEU A 516 -14.89 14.80 -28.64
C LEU A 516 -13.37 14.95 -28.78
N ILE A 517 -12.68 15.25 -27.67
CA ILE A 517 -11.21 15.31 -27.64
C ILE A 517 -10.68 13.89 -27.42
N MET A 518 -10.44 13.19 -28.53
CA MET A 518 -10.13 11.74 -28.57
C MET A 518 -8.63 11.44 -28.73
N GLY A 519 -7.77 12.18 -28.02
CA GLY A 519 -6.32 12.05 -28.15
C GLY A 519 -5.77 12.56 -29.50
N ASN A 520 -4.45 12.47 -29.67
CA ASN A 520 -3.77 12.81 -30.91
C ASN A 520 -3.65 11.59 -31.82
N ARG A 521 -3.76 11.80 -33.13
CA ARG A 521 -3.66 10.76 -34.17
C ARG A 521 -3.11 11.37 -35.46
N ASP A 522 -2.32 10.64 -36.22
CA ASP A 522 -1.89 11.04 -37.57
C ASP A 522 -2.62 10.23 -38.64
N ASP A 523 -2.51 8.91 -38.58
CA ASP A 523 -3.37 7.96 -39.29
C ASP A 523 -4.26 7.19 -38.28
N ILE A 524 -5.40 6.67 -38.75
CA ILE A 524 -6.24 5.73 -38.00
C ILE A 524 -5.67 4.31 -38.09
N ASP A 525 -5.06 3.95 -39.22
CA ASP A 525 -4.53 2.59 -39.45
C ASP A 525 -3.26 2.30 -38.61
N GLU A 526 -2.55 3.34 -38.14
CA GLU A 526 -1.43 3.25 -37.21
C GLU A 526 -1.86 3.15 -35.73
N MET A 527 -3.15 3.36 -35.43
CA MET A 527 -3.65 3.28 -34.05
C MET A 527 -3.77 1.83 -33.58
N SER A 528 -3.70 1.61 -32.26
CA SER A 528 -3.98 0.28 -31.70
C SER A 528 -5.40 -0.18 -32.08
N GLY A 529 -5.59 -1.46 -32.43
CA GLY A 529 -6.84 -1.93 -33.02
C GLY A 529 -8.11 -1.65 -32.19
N GLY A 530 -8.00 -1.58 -30.85
CA GLY A 530 -9.10 -1.14 -29.98
C GLY A 530 -9.44 0.34 -30.16
N ASN A 531 -8.43 1.21 -30.19
CA ASN A 531 -8.59 2.65 -30.35
C ASN A 531 -9.06 3.02 -31.77
N ALA A 532 -8.49 2.36 -32.79
CA ALA A 532 -8.93 2.49 -34.19
C ALA A 532 -10.40 2.10 -34.33
N SER A 533 -10.81 0.95 -33.77
CA SER A 533 -12.18 0.45 -33.82
C SER A 533 -13.18 1.45 -33.22
N VAL A 534 -12.90 2.00 -32.03
CA VAL A 534 -13.75 3.01 -31.38
C VAL A 534 -13.88 4.27 -32.26
N LEU A 535 -12.77 4.79 -32.79
CA LEU A 535 -12.79 5.98 -33.63
C LEU A 535 -13.57 5.75 -34.94
N ILE A 536 -13.36 4.61 -35.61
CA ILE A 536 -14.10 4.20 -36.81
C ILE A 536 -15.60 4.07 -36.48
N THR A 537 -15.97 3.52 -35.32
CA THR A 537 -17.36 3.45 -34.87
C THR A 537 -17.94 4.84 -34.65
N VAL A 538 -17.21 5.77 -34.00
CA VAL A 538 -17.66 7.16 -33.83
C VAL A 538 -17.93 7.84 -35.17
N LEU A 539 -17.02 7.72 -36.15
CA LEU A 539 -17.21 8.29 -37.49
C LEU A 539 -18.45 7.70 -38.20
N LYS A 540 -18.68 6.38 -38.10
CA LYS A 540 -19.89 5.72 -38.63
C LYS A 540 -21.17 6.18 -37.94
N LEU A 541 -21.13 6.54 -36.66
CA LEU A 541 -22.30 7.06 -35.94
C LEU A 541 -22.58 8.52 -36.32
N ILE A 542 -21.55 9.33 -36.56
CA ILE A 542 -21.70 10.71 -37.06
C ILE A 542 -22.41 10.72 -38.41
N ASP A 543 -22.00 9.84 -39.33
CA ASP A 543 -22.65 9.62 -40.62
C ASP A 543 -24.09 9.10 -40.48
N LYS A 544 -24.29 8.01 -39.71
CA LYS A 544 -25.61 7.38 -39.47
C LYS A 544 -26.68 8.36 -38.96
N TYR A 545 -26.33 9.28 -38.06
CA TYR A 545 -27.29 10.21 -37.44
C TYR A 545 -27.28 11.61 -38.06
N ASP A 546 -26.54 11.81 -39.17
CA ASP A 546 -26.36 13.10 -39.86
C ASP A 546 -25.93 14.23 -38.91
N LEU A 547 -24.76 14.06 -38.29
CA LEU A 547 -24.25 14.96 -37.23
C LEU A 547 -23.18 15.95 -37.72
N TYR A 548 -23.05 16.10 -39.04
CA TYR A 548 -22.17 17.09 -39.66
C TYR A 548 -22.57 18.51 -39.23
N GLY A 549 -21.60 19.34 -38.85
CA GLY A 549 -21.87 20.68 -38.33
C GLY A 549 -22.32 20.74 -36.86
N LEU A 550 -22.48 19.59 -36.18
CA LEU A 550 -22.88 19.50 -34.77
C LEU A 550 -21.84 18.79 -33.88
N VAL A 551 -20.92 18.02 -34.46
CA VAL A 551 -19.91 17.23 -33.73
C VAL A 551 -18.49 17.66 -34.12
N ALA A 552 -17.72 18.14 -33.15
CA ALA A 552 -16.29 18.45 -33.30
C ALA A 552 -15.41 17.32 -32.77
N TYR A 553 -14.35 16.96 -33.52
CA TYR A 553 -13.43 15.88 -33.17
C TYR A 553 -12.01 16.18 -33.67
N PRO A 554 -11.36 17.25 -33.14
CA PRO A 554 -10.06 17.73 -33.62
C PRO A 554 -8.98 16.63 -33.63
N LYS A 555 -8.01 16.80 -34.52
CA LYS A 555 -6.99 15.78 -34.80
C LYS A 555 -5.81 15.82 -33.82
N HIS A 556 -5.43 17.03 -33.39
CA HIS A 556 -4.31 17.27 -32.50
C HIS A 556 -4.67 18.32 -31.44
N HIS A 557 -4.05 18.20 -30.27
CA HIS A 557 -4.00 19.19 -29.19
C HIS A 557 -2.71 19.00 -28.39
N LYS A 558 -2.25 20.05 -27.71
CA LYS A 558 -1.15 20.01 -26.73
C LYS A 558 -1.72 19.98 -25.32
N GLN A 559 -0.90 19.58 -24.34
CA GLN A 559 -1.29 19.64 -22.92
C GLN A 559 -1.61 21.07 -22.47
N SER A 560 -0.92 22.07 -23.04
CA SER A 560 -1.19 23.51 -22.84
C SER A 560 -2.58 23.95 -23.28
N ASP A 561 -3.19 23.22 -24.22
CA ASP A 561 -4.45 23.62 -24.86
C ASP A 561 -5.66 23.13 -24.06
N VAL A 562 -5.46 22.17 -23.14
CA VAL A 562 -6.53 21.54 -22.36
C VAL A 562 -7.29 22.54 -21.47
N PRO A 563 -6.63 23.46 -20.73
CA PRO A 563 -7.33 24.54 -20.01
C PRO A 563 -8.16 25.45 -20.92
N ASP A 564 -7.69 25.73 -22.13
CA ASP A 564 -8.42 26.54 -23.13
C ASP A 564 -9.65 25.80 -23.67
N ILE A 565 -9.58 24.47 -23.85
CA ILE A 565 -10.74 23.64 -24.23
C ILE A 565 -11.81 23.66 -23.13
N TYR A 566 -11.42 23.53 -21.85
CA TYR A 566 -12.37 23.63 -20.74
C TYR A 566 -13.00 25.04 -20.66
N ARG A 567 -12.20 26.11 -20.83
CA ARG A 567 -12.71 27.49 -20.89
C ARG A 567 -13.68 27.72 -22.05
N LEU A 568 -13.44 27.15 -23.23
CA LEU A 568 -14.38 27.24 -24.36
C LEU A 568 -15.75 26.59 -24.03
N ALA A 569 -15.73 25.43 -23.39
CA ALA A 569 -16.97 24.77 -22.97
C ALA A 569 -17.70 25.58 -21.89
N ALA A 570 -16.99 26.18 -20.93
CA ALA A 570 -17.59 27.02 -19.91
C ALA A 570 -18.23 28.28 -20.51
N ASN A 571 -17.51 28.96 -21.41
CA ASN A 571 -17.94 30.20 -22.09
C ASN A 571 -19.18 30.00 -22.97
N THR A 572 -19.39 28.80 -23.51
CA THR A 572 -20.62 28.44 -24.28
C THR A 572 -21.79 28.03 -23.38
N LYS A 573 -21.64 28.08 -22.05
CA LYS A 573 -22.60 27.52 -21.06
C LYS A 573 -22.81 26.00 -21.27
N GLY A 574 -21.72 25.31 -21.61
CA GLY A 574 -21.64 23.88 -21.92
C GLY A 574 -21.51 22.97 -20.70
N VAL A 575 -21.36 21.66 -20.94
CA VAL A 575 -21.36 20.60 -19.91
C VAL A 575 -20.23 19.63 -20.19
N PHE A 576 -19.47 19.25 -19.16
CA PHE A 576 -18.47 18.18 -19.28
C PHE A 576 -19.10 16.81 -19.07
N ILE A 577 -18.71 15.78 -19.84
CA ILE A 577 -19.20 14.42 -19.64
C ILE A 577 -18.09 13.36 -19.62
N ASN A 578 -18.16 12.49 -18.60
CA ASN A 578 -17.39 11.25 -18.52
C ASN A 578 -18.35 10.03 -18.50
N PRO A 579 -18.64 9.43 -19.67
CA PRO A 579 -19.60 8.34 -19.79
C PRO A 579 -18.98 6.94 -19.55
N ALA A 580 -17.76 6.86 -19.00
CA ALA A 580 -16.98 5.62 -18.91
C ALA A 580 -17.72 4.49 -18.15
N LEU A 581 -17.51 3.24 -18.57
CA LEU A 581 -18.12 2.06 -17.94
C LEU A 581 -17.77 1.96 -16.44
N VAL A 582 -16.51 2.30 -16.12
CA VAL A 582 -15.99 2.51 -14.76
C VAL A 582 -14.92 3.61 -14.82
N GLU A 583 -14.94 4.57 -13.89
CA GLU A 583 -13.91 5.60 -13.73
C GLU A 583 -13.27 5.51 -12.32
N PRO A 584 -12.05 4.97 -12.16
CA PRO A 584 -11.47 4.72 -10.84
C PRO A 584 -11.33 5.96 -9.94
N PHE A 585 -11.11 7.14 -10.53
CA PHE A 585 -11.09 8.42 -9.81
C PHE A 585 -11.75 9.54 -10.61
N GLY A 586 -11.13 9.94 -11.73
CA GLY A 586 -11.68 10.95 -12.65
C GLY A 586 -11.10 12.36 -12.50
N LEU A 587 -9.76 12.51 -12.60
CA LEU A 587 -9.08 13.83 -12.58
C LEU A 587 -9.72 14.85 -13.53
N THR A 588 -10.11 14.44 -14.74
CA THR A 588 -10.75 15.31 -15.74
C THR A 588 -12.08 15.93 -15.28
N LEU A 589 -12.76 15.32 -14.31
CA LEU A 589 -13.97 15.90 -13.70
C LEU A 589 -13.62 17.06 -12.76
N ILE A 590 -12.51 16.93 -12.04
CA ILE A 590 -11.99 17.96 -11.13
C ILE A 590 -11.41 19.10 -11.97
N GLU A 591 -10.67 18.80 -13.03
CA GLU A 591 -10.19 19.80 -14.00
C GLU A 591 -11.35 20.57 -14.63
N ALA A 592 -12.41 19.89 -15.09
CA ALA A 592 -13.60 20.54 -15.63
C ALA A 592 -14.30 21.43 -14.59
N ALA A 593 -14.49 20.92 -13.37
CA ALA A 593 -15.11 21.65 -12.28
C ALA A 593 -14.33 22.91 -11.88
N ALA A 594 -13.00 22.85 -11.91
CA ALA A 594 -12.13 24.00 -11.65
C ALA A 594 -12.33 25.12 -12.69
N HIS A 595 -12.58 24.76 -13.95
CA HIS A 595 -12.92 25.70 -15.02
C HIS A 595 -14.42 26.09 -15.04
N GLY A 596 -15.19 25.72 -14.02
CA GLY A 596 -16.59 26.14 -13.85
C GLY A 596 -17.60 25.33 -14.65
N LEU A 597 -17.23 24.15 -15.18
CA LEU A 597 -18.14 23.27 -15.91
C LEU A 597 -18.97 22.39 -14.98
N PRO A 598 -20.32 22.40 -15.13
CA PRO A 598 -21.15 21.32 -14.64
C PRO A 598 -20.80 19.98 -15.30
N MET A 599 -20.96 18.88 -14.58
CA MET A 599 -20.57 17.55 -15.06
C MET A 599 -21.73 16.54 -15.15
N VAL A 600 -21.69 15.66 -16.15
CA VAL A 600 -22.39 14.37 -16.18
C VAL A 600 -21.34 13.27 -16.06
N ALA A 601 -21.49 12.36 -15.11
CA ALA A 601 -20.51 11.31 -14.91
C ALA A 601 -21.12 9.93 -14.64
N THR A 602 -20.38 8.89 -14.97
CA THR A 602 -20.70 7.52 -14.57
C THR A 602 -20.88 7.36 -13.06
N ARG A 603 -21.94 6.65 -12.65
CA ARG A 603 -22.16 6.25 -11.25
C ARG A 603 -21.25 5.11 -10.78
N ASN A 604 -20.39 4.59 -11.66
CA ASN A 604 -19.49 3.48 -11.39
C ASN A 604 -18.07 4.02 -11.21
N GLY A 605 -17.68 4.39 -9.99
CA GLY A 605 -16.32 4.90 -9.77
C GLY A 605 -16.14 5.95 -8.68
N GLY A 606 -14.96 6.57 -8.70
CA GLY A 606 -14.67 7.81 -7.98
C GLY A 606 -15.53 9.04 -8.31
N PRO A 607 -16.20 9.17 -9.48
CA PRO A 607 -17.10 10.29 -9.74
C PRO A 607 -18.24 10.41 -8.74
N VAL A 608 -18.63 9.32 -8.07
CA VAL A 608 -19.65 9.33 -6.99
C VAL A 608 -19.18 10.14 -5.79
N ASP A 609 -17.89 10.07 -5.46
CA ASP A 609 -17.31 10.85 -4.36
C ASP A 609 -17.06 12.30 -4.79
N ILE A 610 -16.62 12.53 -6.04
CA ILE A 610 -16.46 13.88 -6.62
C ILE A 610 -17.80 14.62 -6.65
N GLN A 611 -18.87 13.99 -7.15
CA GLN A 611 -20.20 14.61 -7.20
C GLN A 611 -20.72 14.92 -5.79
N ARG A 612 -20.47 14.03 -4.80
CA ARG A 612 -20.88 14.26 -3.41
C ARG A 612 -20.13 15.43 -2.75
N ALA A 613 -18.85 15.60 -3.06
CA ALA A 613 -18.03 16.67 -2.48
C ALA A 613 -18.24 18.03 -3.18
N LEU A 614 -18.36 18.02 -4.51
CA LEU A 614 -18.49 19.25 -5.30
C LEU A 614 -19.93 19.72 -5.49
N ASN A 615 -20.91 18.81 -5.55
CA ASN A 615 -22.31 19.07 -5.90
C ASN A 615 -22.49 19.89 -7.20
N ASN A 616 -21.67 19.57 -8.20
CA ASN A 616 -21.54 20.29 -9.47
C ASN A 616 -22.09 19.51 -10.69
N GLY A 617 -22.94 18.49 -10.48
CA GLY A 617 -23.33 17.63 -11.59
C GLY A 617 -24.24 16.46 -11.25
N LEU A 618 -24.50 15.64 -12.27
CA LEU A 618 -25.40 14.48 -12.27
C LEU A 618 -24.64 13.17 -12.49
N LEU A 619 -25.13 12.09 -11.86
CA LEU A 619 -24.60 10.73 -12.02
C LEU A 619 -25.56 9.87 -12.85
N VAL A 620 -25.03 9.09 -13.80
CA VAL A 620 -25.80 8.24 -14.74
C VAL A 620 -25.27 6.82 -14.79
N ASP A 621 -26.10 5.84 -15.18
CA ASP A 621 -25.58 4.52 -15.57
C ASP A 621 -24.91 4.62 -16.95
N PRO A 622 -23.64 4.23 -17.11
CA PRO A 622 -22.98 4.26 -18.42
C PRO A 622 -23.57 3.26 -19.44
N HIS A 623 -24.39 2.29 -19.01
CA HIS A 623 -25.11 1.37 -19.92
C HIS A 623 -26.49 1.89 -20.32
N ASP A 624 -27.03 2.89 -19.62
CA ASP A 624 -28.32 3.50 -19.95
C ASP A 624 -28.12 4.72 -20.85
N GLN A 625 -28.26 4.49 -22.16
CA GLN A 625 -28.13 5.53 -23.17
C GLN A 625 -29.16 6.66 -22.99
N GLN A 626 -30.36 6.35 -22.50
CA GLN A 626 -31.41 7.35 -22.31
C GLN A 626 -31.10 8.23 -21.10
N ALA A 627 -30.65 7.65 -19.99
CA ALA A 627 -30.21 8.40 -18.81
C ALA A 627 -29.06 9.36 -19.13
N ILE A 628 -28.13 8.98 -20.02
CA ILE A 628 -27.07 9.89 -20.52
C ILE A 628 -27.69 11.07 -21.29
N ALA A 629 -28.61 10.82 -22.23
CA ALA A 629 -29.27 11.87 -23.01
C ALA A 629 -30.08 12.82 -22.12
N ASP A 630 -30.86 12.29 -21.18
CA ASP A 630 -31.74 13.06 -20.29
C ASP A 630 -30.93 13.94 -19.33
N ALA A 631 -29.83 13.42 -18.76
CA ALA A 631 -28.96 14.21 -17.87
C ALA A 631 -28.25 15.36 -18.59
N LEU A 632 -27.79 15.13 -19.83
CA LEU A 632 -27.22 16.17 -20.69
C LEU A 632 -28.26 17.22 -21.06
N LEU A 633 -29.45 16.79 -21.52
CA LEU A 633 -30.54 17.69 -21.89
C LEU A 633 -30.99 18.53 -20.70
N LYS A 634 -31.05 17.95 -19.50
CA LYS A 634 -31.40 18.66 -18.28
C LYS A 634 -30.42 19.79 -17.97
N LEU A 635 -29.11 19.52 -17.93
CA LEU A 635 -28.09 20.53 -17.63
C LEU A 635 -27.95 21.62 -18.71
N VAL A 636 -28.23 21.29 -19.99
CA VAL A 636 -28.22 22.27 -21.08
C VAL A 636 -29.48 23.16 -21.11
N SER A 637 -30.64 22.64 -20.69
CA SER A 637 -31.92 23.37 -20.74
C SER A 637 -32.24 24.14 -19.44
N GLU A 638 -31.89 23.61 -18.27
CA GLU A 638 -32.15 24.22 -16.97
C GLU A 638 -31.02 25.20 -16.58
N LYS A 639 -31.08 26.44 -17.08
CA LYS A 639 -30.08 27.50 -16.77
C LYS A 639 -29.77 27.61 -15.27
N ASN A 640 -30.79 27.62 -14.40
CA ASN A 640 -30.60 27.74 -12.95
C ASN A 640 -29.75 26.59 -12.37
N LEU A 641 -30.05 25.35 -12.77
CA LEU A 641 -29.27 24.17 -12.37
C LEU A 641 -27.82 24.26 -12.86
N TRP A 642 -27.61 24.74 -14.08
CA TRP A 642 -26.27 24.98 -14.63
C TRP A 642 -25.47 25.98 -13.78
N HIS A 643 -26.06 27.14 -13.45
CA HIS A 643 -25.43 28.16 -12.61
C HIS A 643 -25.14 27.65 -11.19
N ASP A 644 -26.07 26.92 -10.57
CA ASP A 644 -25.87 26.30 -9.26
C ASP A 644 -24.72 25.27 -9.29
N CYS A 645 -24.64 24.44 -10.34
CA CYS A 645 -23.56 23.48 -10.50
C CYS A 645 -22.19 24.16 -10.72
N ARG A 646 -22.09 25.22 -11.54
CA ARG A 646 -20.87 26.02 -11.72
C ARG A 646 -20.41 26.62 -10.39
N LYS A 647 -21.33 27.27 -9.68
CA LYS A 647 -21.07 27.93 -8.38
C LYS A 647 -20.61 26.92 -7.31
N ASN A 648 -21.27 25.77 -7.22
CA ASN A 648 -20.89 24.71 -6.28
C ASN A 648 -19.53 24.10 -6.64
N GLY A 649 -19.25 23.88 -7.93
CA GLY A 649 -17.96 23.42 -8.42
C GLY A 649 -16.81 24.31 -7.94
N TRP A 650 -16.86 25.60 -8.26
CA TRP A 650 -15.86 26.57 -7.81
C TRP A 650 -15.76 26.71 -6.29
N LYS A 651 -16.90 26.79 -5.59
CA LYS A 651 -16.90 26.89 -4.12
C LYS A 651 -16.16 25.73 -3.46
N ASN A 652 -16.35 24.51 -3.97
CA ASN A 652 -15.89 23.28 -3.33
C ASN A 652 -14.58 22.72 -3.94
N ILE A 653 -14.05 23.29 -5.03
CA ILE A 653 -12.89 22.73 -5.74
C ILE A 653 -11.63 22.63 -4.87
N HIS A 654 -11.49 23.53 -3.90
CA HIS A 654 -10.39 23.55 -2.93
C HIS A 654 -10.27 22.25 -2.12
N LEU A 655 -11.34 21.45 -2.00
CA LEU A 655 -11.33 20.12 -1.35
C LEU A 655 -10.45 19.09 -2.09
N TYR A 656 -10.11 19.37 -3.36
CA TYR A 656 -9.20 18.57 -4.18
C TYR A 656 -7.86 19.26 -4.41
N SER A 657 -7.47 20.18 -3.51
CA SER A 657 -6.18 20.87 -3.55
C SER A 657 -5.13 20.17 -2.69
N TRP A 658 -3.85 20.32 -3.05
CA TRP A 658 -2.74 19.80 -2.25
C TRP A 658 -2.69 20.35 -0.80
N PRO A 659 -2.95 21.64 -0.53
CA PRO A 659 -3.05 22.15 0.84
C PRO A 659 -4.15 21.49 1.67
N GLU A 660 -5.35 21.28 1.10
CA GLU A 660 -6.44 20.63 1.84
C GLU A 660 -6.21 19.13 2.05
N HIS A 661 -5.59 18.46 1.07
CA HIS A 661 -5.07 17.10 1.25
C HIS A 661 -4.13 17.03 2.46
N CYS A 662 -3.15 17.94 2.52
CA CYS A 662 -2.14 17.95 3.59
C CYS A 662 -2.71 18.36 4.95
N ARG A 663 -3.64 19.33 4.99
CA ARG A 663 -4.38 19.69 6.21
C ARG A 663 -5.17 18.51 6.76
N THR A 664 -5.93 17.82 5.90
CA THR A 664 -6.68 16.63 6.30
C THR A 664 -5.73 15.48 6.70
N TYR A 665 -4.63 15.28 5.98
CA TYR A 665 -3.58 14.30 6.31
C TYR A 665 -3.03 14.53 7.72
N LEU A 666 -2.47 15.72 8.00
CA LEU A 666 -1.88 16.07 9.30
C LEU A 666 -2.92 15.97 10.42
N THR A 667 -4.16 16.40 10.17
CA THR A 667 -5.29 16.22 11.11
C THR A 667 -5.56 14.75 11.45
N ARG A 668 -5.41 13.82 10.49
CA ARG A 668 -5.59 12.38 10.74
C ARG A 668 -4.37 11.75 11.41
N VAL A 669 -3.16 12.14 11.02
CA VAL A 669 -1.90 11.66 11.61
C VAL A 669 -1.78 12.11 13.07
N ALA A 670 -2.12 13.36 13.38
CA ALA A 670 -2.13 13.87 14.76
C ALA A 670 -3.15 13.18 15.69
N ALA A 671 -4.12 12.44 15.13
CA ALA A 671 -5.05 11.60 15.88
C ALA A 671 -4.64 10.11 15.94
N CYS A 672 -3.48 9.74 15.37
CA CYS A 672 -2.88 8.44 15.60
C CYS A 672 -2.25 8.41 17.00
N ARG A 673 -2.38 7.29 17.70
CA ARG A 673 -1.66 7.13 18.97
C ARG A 673 -0.18 6.93 18.69
N MET A 674 0.68 7.75 19.29
CA MET A 674 2.09 7.43 19.42
C MET A 674 2.24 6.08 20.14
N ARG A 675 3.28 5.33 19.78
CA ARG A 675 3.62 4.07 20.45
C ARG A 675 4.61 4.36 21.58
N HIS A 676 4.57 3.55 22.63
CA HIS A 676 5.45 3.68 23.80
C HIS A 676 6.55 2.60 23.78
N PRO A 677 7.76 2.87 24.31
CA PRO A 677 8.23 4.17 24.77
C PRO A 677 8.61 5.09 23.59
N GLN A 678 8.60 6.40 23.84
CA GLN A 678 9.39 7.34 23.03
C GLN A 678 10.86 7.15 23.44
N TRP A 679 11.79 7.22 22.48
CA TRP A 679 13.23 7.14 22.76
C TRP A 679 13.74 8.46 23.37
N GLN A 680 13.24 8.81 24.55
CA GLN A 680 13.75 9.90 25.37
C GLN A 680 15.06 9.42 25.99
N THR A 681 16.16 10.09 25.65
CA THR A 681 17.46 9.83 26.27
C THR A 681 17.54 10.60 27.57
N ASP A 682 17.34 9.91 28.70
CA ASP A 682 17.59 10.45 30.04
C ASP A 682 19.08 10.80 30.22
N THR A 683 19.47 11.97 29.73
CA THR A 683 20.63 12.70 30.24
C THR A 683 20.20 13.39 31.53
N PRO A 684 20.85 13.14 32.68
CA PRO A 684 20.51 13.84 33.90
C PRO A 684 20.83 15.33 33.69
N GLY A 685 19.83 16.20 33.89
CA GLY A 685 19.91 17.64 33.64
C GLY A 685 18.54 18.31 33.48
N ASP A 686 17.67 17.74 32.64
CA ASP A 686 16.49 18.44 32.12
C ASP A 686 15.18 18.19 32.88
N GLU A 687 15.20 18.20 34.22
CA GLU A 687 13.96 18.00 35.01
C GLU A 687 13.02 19.22 35.06
N ILE A 688 13.44 20.39 34.55
CA ILE A 688 12.69 21.66 34.73
C ILE A 688 11.73 21.96 33.56
N THR A 689 11.81 21.25 32.43
CA THR A 689 10.92 21.47 31.26
C THR A 689 9.90 20.36 31.01
N ALA A 690 9.83 19.34 31.87
CA ALA A 690 8.82 18.27 31.78
C ALA A 690 7.42 18.66 32.32
N GLU A 691 7.30 19.76 33.08
CA GLU A 691 6.07 20.09 33.83
C GLU A 691 4.88 20.55 32.96
N GLU A 692 5.07 21.01 31.71
CA GLU A 692 3.94 21.45 30.86
C GLU A 692 3.32 20.34 29.97
N LEU A 693 3.95 19.17 29.86
CA LEU A 693 3.40 18.02 29.11
C LEU A 693 2.99 16.85 30.01
N SER A 694 3.21 16.95 31.32
CA SER A 694 2.88 15.94 32.32
C SER A 694 1.60 16.26 33.08
N PHE A 695 0.44 15.99 32.48
CA PHE A 695 -0.77 15.69 33.25
C PHE A 695 -0.96 14.16 33.33
N ASN A 696 -0.50 13.60 34.46
CA ASN A 696 -0.54 12.20 34.90
C ASN A 696 0.56 11.30 34.27
N ASP A 697 1.44 10.61 35.02
CA ASP A 697 1.50 10.41 36.48
C ASP A 697 2.94 10.07 36.99
N SER A 698 3.33 10.63 38.13
CA SER A 698 4.41 10.24 39.08
C SER A 698 5.91 10.17 38.69
N LEU A 699 6.60 11.31 38.89
CA LEU A 699 7.79 11.53 39.77
C LEU A 699 9.01 10.56 39.80
N LYS A 700 10.23 11.08 39.49
CA LYS A 700 11.45 11.21 40.37
C LYS A 700 12.82 11.42 39.64
N ASP A 701 13.59 12.43 40.05
CA ASP A 701 14.92 12.43 40.73
C ASP A 701 16.17 11.93 39.90
N VAL A 702 17.31 12.63 39.70
CA VAL A 702 17.66 14.09 39.77
C VAL A 702 19.04 14.39 39.07
N GLN A 703 19.20 15.58 38.44
CA GLN A 703 20.42 16.38 38.09
C GLN A 703 21.70 15.89 37.31
N ASP A 704 21.93 16.62 36.20
CA ASP A 704 23.14 17.29 35.62
C ASP A 704 24.44 16.67 35.01
N MET A 705 24.73 17.18 33.79
CA MET A 705 26.00 17.73 33.25
C MET A 705 27.08 16.90 32.49
N SER A 706 27.05 17.08 31.15
CA SER A 706 28.13 17.71 30.31
C SER A 706 29.16 16.88 29.47
N LEU A 707 29.00 17.03 28.14
CA LEU A 707 29.98 17.45 27.09
C LEU A 707 31.13 16.57 26.50
N ARG A 708 31.10 16.52 25.14
CA ARG A 708 32.21 16.65 24.12
C ARG A 708 33.00 15.44 23.55
N LEU A 709 32.42 14.85 22.49
CA LEU A 709 32.88 14.79 21.08
C LEU A 709 34.39 14.86 20.67
N SER A 710 34.81 13.90 19.82
CA SER A 710 35.60 14.00 18.56
C SER A 710 35.88 12.55 18.05
N VAL A 711 35.44 12.00 16.90
CA VAL A 711 35.38 12.36 15.45
C VAL A 711 36.59 11.83 14.63
N ASP A 712 36.32 11.32 13.42
CA ASP A 712 37.19 10.73 12.37
C ASP A 712 37.83 9.32 12.57
N GLY A 713 38.02 8.48 11.53
CA GLY A 713 37.67 8.64 10.10
C GLY A 713 37.78 7.35 9.23
N ASP A 714 37.07 7.40 8.09
CA ASP A 714 37.03 6.60 6.84
C ASP A 714 37.57 5.16 6.61
N LYS A 715 36.65 4.35 6.05
CA LYS A 715 36.67 3.52 4.81
C LYS A 715 37.99 2.92 4.26
N SER A 716 37.93 1.63 3.89
CA SER A 716 37.89 1.21 2.47
C SER A 716 37.55 -0.28 2.26
N SER A 717 36.88 -0.56 1.15
CA SER A 717 36.33 -1.85 0.68
C SER A 717 37.33 -2.75 -0.06
N LEU A 718 37.00 -4.03 -0.25
CA LEU A 718 37.15 -4.73 -1.56
C LEU A 718 36.36 -6.06 -1.60
N ASN A 719 35.64 -6.31 -2.70
CA ASN A 719 34.85 -7.52 -3.00
C ASN A 719 35.66 -8.51 -3.87
N GLY A 720 35.29 -9.80 -3.91
CA GLY A 720 35.94 -10.74 -4.85
C GLY A 720 35.56 -12.24 -4.84
N SER A 721 34.28 -12.59 -4.90
CA SER A 721 33.68 -13.79 -5.55
C SER A 721 34.56 -15.01 -5.95
N LEU A 722 34.23 -16.22 -5.47
CA LEU A 722 33.83 -17.41 -6.31
C LEU A 722 33.60 -18.70 -5.48
N ASP A 723 32.47 -19.36 -5.76
CA ASP A 723 32.06 -20.72 -5.34
C ASP A 723 32.36 -21.77 -6.46
N PRO A 724 32.10 -23.09 -6.28
CA PRO A 724 32.50 -23.99 -5.19
C PRO A 724 33.06 -25.34 -5.74
N VAL A 725 33.13 -26.38 -4.89
CA VAL A 725 33.41 -27.81 -5.18
C VAL A 725 34.87 -28.23 -5.39
N THR A 726 35.51 -28.72 -4.32
CA THR A 726 35.94 -30.13 -4.22
C THR A 726 36.41 -30.43 -2.78
N ALA A 727 36.26 -31.68 -2.33
CA ALA A 727 36.57 -32.10 -0.97
C ALA A 727 37.92 -32.83 -0.86
N SER A 728 38.41 -32.90 0.39
CA SER A 728 39.45 -33.80 0.91
C SER A 728 40.93 -33.40 0.77
N SER A 729 41.72 -33.93 1.72
CA SER A 729 43.13 -33.64 2.03
C SER A 729 43.43 -32.25 2.59
N GLY A 730 44.22 -32.20 3.66
CA GLY A 730 44.63 -30.96 4.31
C GLY A 730 46.13 -30.73 4.13
N ASP A 731 46.53 -29.46 4.08
CA ASP A 731 47.93 -29.02 3.96
C ASP A 731 48.13 -27.71 4.77
N PRO A 732 49.31 -27.45 5.38
CA PRO A 732 49.48 -26.42 6.39
C PRO A 732 49.87 -25.03 5.84
N GLU A 733 49.71 -24.76 4.54
CA GLU A 733 50.16 -23.49 3.93
C GLU A 733 49.26 -22.27 4.23
N LEU A 734 48.04 -22.48 4.76
CA LEU A 734 47.12 -21.37 5.07
C LEU A 734 47.62 -20.45 6.23
N GLN A 735 48.51 -20.95 7.10
CA GLN A 735 48.98 -20.19 8.26
C GLN A 735 50.00 -19.09 7.93
N ASP A 736 50.70 -19.18 6.78
CA ASP A 736 51.83 -18.27 6.50
C ASP A 736 51.44 -17.02 5.70
N GLN A 737 50.32 -17.06 4.96
CA GLN A 737 49.72 -15.84 4.39
C GLN A 737 49.18 -14.89 5.46
N VAL A 738 48.57 -15.42 6.54
CA VAL A 738 48.04 -14.61 7.65
C VAL A 738 49.15 -13.83 8.36
N LYS A 739 50.33 -14.43 8.56
CA LYS A 739 51.51 -13.75 9.14
C LYS A 739 52.08 -12.61 8.28
N ARG A 740 51.94 -12.69 6.94
CA ARG A 740 52.38 -11.61 6.04
C ARG A 740 51.47 -10.38 6.05
N VAL A 741 50.18 -10.53 6.38
CA VAL A 741 49.26 -9.39 6.56
C VAL A 741 49.53 -8.69 7.90
N LEU A 742 49.72 -9.45 8.97
CA LEU A 742 49.94 -8.93 10.34
C LEU A 742 51.27 -8.18 10.54
N SER A 743 52.25 -8.33 9.65
CA SER A 743 53.57 -7.69 9.78
C SER A 743 53.68 -6.29 9.16
N LYS A 744 52.65 -5.80 8.45
CA LYS A 744 52.65 -4.46 7.82
C LYS A 744 52.02 -3.33 8.65
N ILE A 745 51.42 -3.63 9.80
CA ILE A 745 50.70 -2.64 10.64
C ILE A 745 51.49 -2.34 11.94
N LYS A 746 52.75 -1.90 11.83
CA LYS A 746 53.57 -1.48 12.98
C LYS A 746 54.52 -0.32 12.69
N LYS A 747 54.16 0.90 13.13
CA LYS A 747 54.98 2.00 13.69
C LYS A 747 54.23 3.35 13.60
N PRO A 748 54.54 4.36 14.44
CA PRO A 748 54.63 4.29 15.90
C PRO A 748 53.93 5.50 16.59
N GLU A 749 53.35 5.32 17.77
CA GLU A 749 52.88 6.46 18.59
C GLU A 749 54.04 7.17 19.30
N THR A 750 53.93 8.49 19.43
CA THR A 750 54.88 9.34 20.18
C THR A 750 54.38 9.63 21.59
N ASN A 751 55.30 9.56 22.57
CA ASN A 751 55.01 9.81 23.97
C ASN A 751 54.63 11.27 24.27
N SER A 752 53.62 11.45 25.12
CA SER A 752 53.66 12.46 26.19
C SER A 752 53.02 11.88 27.46
N LYS A 753 53.67 12.08 28.60
CA LYS A 753 53.10 11.81 29.92
C LYS A 753 52.23 13.01 30.31
N ASP A 754 51.22 12.79 31.14
CA ASP A 754 51.13 13.57 32.38
C ASP A 754 50.40 12.81 33.49
N THR A 755 50.77 13.16 34.71
CA THR A 755 50.26 12.64 35.98
C THR A 755 49.21 13.58 36.55
N GLU A 756 48.09 13.03 37.05
CA GLU A 756 47.67 13.26 38.44
C GLU A 756 46.54 12.30 38.86
N GLY A 757 46.43 12.06 40.18
CA GLY A 757 45.55 11.06 40.74
C GLY A 757 44.24 11.64 41.27
N GLY A 758 43.12 11.19 40.72
CA GLY A 758 41.79 11.38 41.28
C GLY A 758 41.04 10.05 41.33
N LYS A 759 40.57 9.64 42.51
CA LYS A 759 39.62 8.53 42.63
C LYS A 759 38.25 9.01 42.15
N LEU A 760 37.87 8.65 40.91
CA LEU A 760 36.44 8.66 40.56
C LEU A 760 35.79 7.41 41.16
N GLU A 761 34.75 7.62 41.96
CA GLU A 761 33.85 6.54 42.38
C GLU A 761 33.04 6.07 41.17
N ASN A 762 32.83 4.76 41.05
CA ASN A 762 32.07 4.16 39.95
C ASN A 762 30.57 4.46 40.12
N VAL A 763 30.09 5.58 39.58
CA VAL A 763 28.66 5.73 39.28
C VAL A 763 28.34 4.76 38.14
N ALA A 764 27.61 3.70 38.44
CA ALA A 764 27.22 2.69 37.46
C ALA A 764 26.26 3.31 36.44
N SER A 765 26.67 3.38 35.17
CA SER A 765 25.77 3.77 34.09
C SER A 765 24.66 2.73 33.95
N LYS A 766 23.39 3.15 33.96
CA LYS A 766 22.20 2.28 33.80
C LYS A 766 22.14 1.50 32.47
N TYR A 767 23.07 1.73 31.53
CA TYR A 767 23.06 1.12 30.20
C TYR A 767 24.28 0.23 29.91
N PRO A 768 24.17 -0.81 29.08
CA PRO A 768 25.12 -1.92 29.06
C PRO A 768 26.50 -1.59 28.49
N ILE A 769 27.46 -2.49 28.77
CA ILE A 769 28.83 -2.53 28.20
C ILE A 769 28.82 -2.45 26.66
N LEU A 770 27.73 -2.87 26.00
CA LEU A 770 27.44 -2.66 24.57
C LEU A 770 27.69 -1.23 24.06
N ARG A 771 27.40 -0.20 24.88
CA ARG A 771 27.68 1.20 24.50
C ARG A 771 29.18 1.47 24.27
N ARG A 772 30.09 0.58 24.66
CA ARG A 772 31.54 0.64 24.36
C ARG A 772 31.99 -0.18 23.13
N ARG A 773 31.20 -1.14 22.65
CA ARG A 773 31.52 -2.00 21.49
C ARG A 773 31.28 -1.27 20.17
N ARG A 774 32.14 -1.38 19.15
CA ARG A 774 31.95 -0.82 17.80
C ARG A 774 31.33 -1.79 16.79
N ARG A 775 31.30 -3.09 17.09
CA ARG A 775 30.71 -4.16 16.26
C ARG A 775 29.91 -5.11 17.15
N LEU A 776 28.89 -5.75 16.61
CA LEU A 776 28.14 -6.83 17.26
C LEU A 776 28.14 -8.05 16.34
N ILE A 777 28.56 -9.20 16.86
CA ILE A 777 28.41 -10.52 16.22
C ILE A 777 27.19 -11.20 16.84
N VAL A 778 26.25 -11.64 16.01
CA VAL A 778 25.06 -12.37 16.44
C VAL A 778 25.24 -13.86 16.13
N VAL A 779 25.09 -14.71 17.14
CA VAL A 779 25.12 -16.17 17.01
C VAL A 779 23.67 -16.68 17.07
N ALA A 780 23.14 -17.14 15.93
CA ALA A 780 21.83 -17.77 15.87
C ALA A 780 21.92 -19.24 16.32
N LEU A 781 21.17 -19.61 17.36
CA LEU A 781 21.21 -20.92 18.02
C LEU A 781 19.86 -21.62 17.90
N ASP A 782 19.62 -22.23 16.75
CA ASP A 782 18.38 -22.96 16.45
C ASP A 782 18.68 -24.24 15.65
N CYS A 783 19.18 -25.28 16.32
CA CYS A 783 19.32 -26.62 15.76
C CYS A 783 18.87 -27.64 16.83
N TYR A 784 17.95 -28.52 16.44
CA TYR A 784 17.17 -29.35 17.35
C TYR A 784 17.02 -30.75 16.77
N ASP A 785 16.93 -31.76 17.63
CA ASP A 785 16.64 -33.14 17.23
C ASP A 785 15.16 -33.37 16.90
N SER A 786 14.76 -34.63 16.66
CA SER A 786 13.37 -34.99 16.32
C SER A 786 12.36 -34.59 17.40
N GLU A 787 12.79 -34.56 18.66
CA GLU A 787 11.96 -34.24 19.83
C GLU A 787 12.00 -32.75 20.20
N GLY A 788 12.71 -31.93 19.41
CA GLY A 788 12.84 -30.50 19.63
C GLY A 788 13.85 -30.13 20.73
N VAL A 789 14.79 -31.01 21.07
CA VAL A 789 15.85 -30.78 22.06
C VAL A 789 17.12 -30.25 21.36
N PRO A 790 17.84 -29.26 21.90
CA PRO A 790 19.03 -28.70 21.24
C PRO A 790 20.15 -29.72 20.99
N GLU A 791 20.71 -29.73 19.77
CA GLU A 791 21.80 -30.64 19.44
C GLU A 791 23.11 -30.31 20.17
N LYS A 792 23.77 -31.34 20.74
CA LYS A 792 25.06 -31.20 21.43
C LYS A 792 26.21 -30.67 20.56
N LYS A 793 26.12 -30.76 19.23
CA LYS A 793 27.14 -30.22 18.30
C LYS A 793 27.27 -28.70 18.41
N ILE A 794 26.18 -28.01 18.72
CA ILE A 794 26.10 -26.55 18.83
C ILE A 794 27.00 -26.04 19.96
N VAL A 795 27.15 -26.81 21.04
CA VAL A 795 28.03 -26.49 22.17
C VAL A 795 29.46 -26.22 21.72
N GLN A 796 30.00 -27.07 20.83
CA GLN A 796 31.36 -26.90 20.31
C GLN A 796 31.46 -25.63 19.45
N ILE A 797 30.49 -25.40 18.56
CA ILE A 797 30.46 -24.21 17.69
C ILE A 797 30.45 -22.91 18.51
N VAL A 798 29.65 -22.85 19.59
CA VAL A 798 29.61 -21.67 20.48
C VAL A 798 30.95 -21.46 21.19
N GLN A 799 31.57 -22.53 21.69
CA GLN A 799 32.91 -22.47 22.32
C GLN A 799 33.98 -21.99 21.33
N ASP A 800 33.98 -22.51 20.11
CA ASP A 800 34.95 -22.17 19.07
C ASP A 800 34.84 -20.70 18.65
N ILE A 801 33.61 -20.18 18.50
CA ILE A 801 33.35 -18.74 18.21
C ILE A 801 33.84 -17.86 19.37
N LEU A 802 33.52 -18.22 20.61
CA LEU A 802 33.97 -17.48 21.80
C LEU A 802 35.49 -17.46 21.91
N GLN A 803 36.15 -18.59 21.65
CA GLN A 803 37.60 -18.69 21.64
C GLN A 803 38.22 -17.84 20.53
N ALA A 804 37.67 -17.90 19.30
CA ALA A 804 38.14 -17.10 18.17
C ALA A 804 38.08 -15.58 18.44
N VAL A 805 36.97 -15.08 19.01
CA VAL A 805 36.84 -13.66 19.37
C VAL A 805 37.78 -13.26 20.52
N ARG A 806 38.03 -14.16 21.47
CA ARG A 806 38.91 -13.91 22.63
C ARG A 806 40.41 -13.94 22.31
N LEU A 807 40.83 -14.63 21.25
CA LEU A 807 42.24 -14.75 20.86
C LEU A 807 42.87 -13.44 20.38
N ASP A 808 42.07 -12.50 19.86
CA ASP A 808 42.52 -11.15 19.52
C ASP A 808 42.00 -10.13 20.54
N ILE A 809 42.89 -9.68 21.43
CA ILE A 809 42.59 -8.73 22.50
C ILE A 809 42.11 -7.36 21.98
N GLN A 810 42.51 -6.93 20.77
CA GLN A 810 42.00 -5.69 20.19
C GLN A 810 40.59 -5.88 19.66
N THR A 811 40.35 -6.94 18.89
CA THR A 811 39.00 -7.29 18.39
C THR A 811 38.02 -7.57 19.54
N ALA A 812 38.45 -8.25 20.61
CA ALA A 812 37.65 -8.53 21.81
C ALA A 812 37.24 -7.28 22.61
N ARG A 813 37.91 -6.14 22.44
CA ARG A 813 37.51 -4.87 23.06
C ARG A 813 36.41 -4.18 22.26
N VAL A 814 36.53 -4.16 20.93
CA VAL A 814 35.59 -3.46 20.03
C VAL A 814 34.42 -4.31 19.56
N THR A 815 34.46 -5.63 19.70
CA THR A 815 33.39 -6.54 19.27
C THR A 815 32.60 -7.02 20.49
N GLY A 816 31.28 -6.89 20.42
CA GLY A 816 30.34 -7.55 21.32
C GLY A 816 29.75 -8.81 20.69
N LEU A 817 29.18 -9.66 21.54
CA LEU A 817 28.57 -10.94 21.16
C LEU A 817 27.11 -11.01 21.64
N ALA A 818 26.21 -11.43 20.76
CA ALA A 818 24.81 -11.67 21.08
C ALA A 818 24.37 -13.09 20.70
N ILE A 819 23.46 -13.69 21.47
CA ILE A 819 22.75 -14.91 21.10
C ILE A 819 21.36 -14.57 20.55
N SER A 820 20.87 -15.34 19.58
CA SER A 820 19.48 -15.31 19.10
C SER A 820 18.92 -16.72 18.97
N THR A 821 17.80 -17.03 19.64
CA THR A 821 17.23 -18.39 19.68
C THR A 821 15.70 -18.40 19.85
N ALA A 822 15.05 -19.50 19.44
CA ALA A 822 13.65 -19.80 19.78
C ALA A 822 13.47 -20.33 21.23
N MET A 823 14.54 -20.66 21.94
CA MET A 823 14.48 -21.11 23.34
C MET A 823 14.10 -19.97 24.31
N PRO A 824 13.31 -20.25 25.38
CA PRO A 824 13.14 -19.30 26.48
C PRO A 824 14.45 -19.12 27.25
N VAL A 825 14.54 -18.04 28.02
CA VAL A 825 15.76 -17.69 28.77
C VAL A 825 16.21 -18.80 29.74
N SER A 826 15.26 -19.51 30.36
CA SER A 826 15.50 -20.62 31.28
C SER A 826 16.26 -21.77 30.62
N GLU A 827 15.71 -22.33 29.54
CA GLU A 827 16.35 -23.38 28.75
C GLU A 827 17.67 -22.89 28.10
N THR A 828 17.74 -21.61 27.70
CA THR A 828 18.98 -21.01 27.14
C THR A 828 20.10 -20.97 28.17
N ILE A 829 19.80 -20.60 29.42
CA ILE A 829 20.78 -20.61 30.53
C ILE A 829 21.22 -22.05 30.86
N GLU A 830 20.30 -23.02 30.88
CA GLU A 830 20.63 -24.43 31.09
C GLU A 830 21.53 -24.99 29.98
N PHE A 831 21.23 -24.65 28.72
CA PHE A 831 22.06 -25.01 27.57
C PHE A 831 23.47 -24.43 27.68
N LEU A 832 23.62 -23.13 27.99
CA LEU A 832 24.93 -22.48 28.17
C LEU A 832 25.71 -23.05 29.37
N LYS A 833 25.03 -23.38 30.48
CA LYS A 833 25.64 -24.10 31.62
C LYS A 833 26.16 -25.48 31.21
N SER A 834 25.39 -26.23 30.42
CA SER A 834 25.84 -27.53 29.87
C SER A 834 27.07 -27.37 28.96
N ALA A 835 27.16 -26.24 28.26
CA ALA A 835 28.29 -25.84 27.43
C ALA A 835 29.50 -25.31 28.21
N LYS A 836 29.44 -25.19 29.54
CA LYS A 836 30.47 -24.53 30.38
C LYS A 836 30.77 -23.07 29.98
N VAL A 837 29.82 -22.41 29.31
CA VAL A 837 29.91 -21.00 28.90
C VAL A 837 29.21 -20.15 29.94
N GLN A 838 29.80 -19.02 30.35
CA GLN A 838 29.13 -18.12 31.28
C GLN A 838 28.16 -17.23 30.52
N VAL A 839 27.00 -16.93 31.11
CA VAL A 839 25.99 -16.08 30.44
C VAL A 839 26.52 -14.65 30.26
N ASN A 840 27.37 -14.19 31.17
CA ASN A 840 28.11 -12.92 31.09
C ASN A 840 29.22 -12.89 30.02
N ASP A 841 29.45 -14.00 29.30
CA ASP A 841 30.33 -14.02 28.13
C ASP A 841 29.68 -13.34 26.91
N PHE A 842 28.36 -13.12 26.95
CA PHE A 842 27.57 -12.42 25.93
C PHE A 842 27.15 -11.04 26.41
N ASP A 843 27.16 -10.08 25.48
CA ASP A 843 26.72 -8.72 25.72
C ASP A 843 25.17 -8.59 25.61
N ALA A 844 24.49 -9.47 24.86
CA ALA A 844 23.01 -9.55 24.77
C ALA A 844 22.49 -10.97 24.49
N LEU A 845 21.26 -11.27 24.91
CA LEU A 845 20.53 -12.49 24.57
C LEU A 845 19.16 -12.14 23.98
N ILE A 846 18.79 -12.74 22.87
CA ILE A 846 17.48 -12.63 22.22
C ILE A 846 16.82 -14.02 22.29
N CYS A 847 15.82 -14.17 23.15
CA CYS A 847 15.17 -15.43 23.48
C CYS A 847 13.71 -15.47 22.97
N SER A 848 13.09 -16.65 23.05
CA SER A 848 11.67 -16.88 22.72
C SER A 848 11.28 -16.29 21.36
N SER A 849 12.11 -16.57 20.34
CA SER A 849 11.96 -16.07 18.95
C SER A 849 12.01 -14.54 18.79
N GLY A 850 12.56 -13.83 19.77
CA GLY A 850 12.65 -12.38 19.81
C GLY A 850 11.47 -11.70 20.51
N SER A 851 10.77 -12.39 21.40
CA SER A 851 9.84 -11.78 22.37
C SER A 851 10.54 -11.33 23.66
N GLU A 852 11.77 -11.75 23.90
CA GLU A 852 12.55 -11.37 25.08
C GLU A 852 13.95 -10.93 24.68
N VAL A 853 14.42 -9.81 25.24
CA VAL A 853 15.79 -9.29 25.09
C VAL A 853 16.39 -9.12 26.49
N TYR A 854 17.62 -9.60 26.70
CA TYR A 854 18.33 -9.53 27.98
C TYR A 854 19.73 -8.94 27.78
N TYR A 855 20.19 -8.16 28.76
CA TYR A 855 21.54 -7.60 28.81
C TYR A 855 22.30 -8.09 30.06
N PRO A 856 23.11 -9.16 29.94
CA PRO A 856 23.90 -9.70 31.06
C PRO A 856 24.77 -8.61 31.72
N GLY A 857 24.72 -8.56 33.06
CA GLY A 857 25.49 -7.61 33.87
C GLY A 857 24.95 -6.16 33.92
N THR A 858 23.74 -5.89 33.39
CA THR A 858 23.05 -4.59 33.58
C THR A 858 21.83 -4.75 34.49
N TYR A 859 20.98 -5.75 34.23
CA TYR A 859 19.80 -6.07 35.02
C TYR A 859 19.97 -7.43 35.71
N THR A 860 20.90 -7.49 36.66
CA THR A 860 21.20 -8.69 37.48
C THR A 860 21.07 -8.39 38.96
N GLU A 861 20.20 -9.12 39.66
CA GLU A 861 20.15 -9.16 41.14
C GLU A 861 21.45 -9.74 41.73
N GLU A 862 21.66 -9.56 43.05
CA GLU A 862 22.80 -10.13 43.78
C GLU A 862 22.87 -11.68 43.68
N ASP A 863 21.73 -12.34 43.44
CA ASP A 863 21.60 -13.79 43.18
C ASP A 863 21.90 -14.21 41.72
N GLY A 864 22.21 -13.27 40.82
CA GLY A 864 22.57 -13.55 39.42
C GLY A 864 21.40 -13.89 38.48
N LYS A 865 20.16 -13.52 38.87
CA LYS A 865 18.95 -13.66 38.05
C LYS A 865 18.87 -12.55 36.99
N LEU A 866 18.51 -12.90 35.76
CA LEU A 866 18.35 -11.96 34.64
C LEU A 866 16.90 -11.47 34.50
N PHE A 867 16.72 -10.18 34.18
CA PHE A 867 15.44 -9.57 33.84
C PHE A 867 15.42 -9.14 32.36
N PRO A 868 14.26 -9.26 31.67
CA PRO A 868 14.13 -8.77 30.31
C PRO A 868 14.20 -7.24 30.29
N ASP A 869 14.65 -6.68 29.17
CA ASP A 869 14.68 -5.23 28.94
C ASP A 869 13.25 -4.64 29.03
N PRO A 870 12.95 -3.77 30.01
CA PRO A 870 11.63 -3.20 30.19
C PRO A 870 11.22 -2.25 29.06
N ASP A 871 12.18 -1.59 28.42
CA ASP A 871 11.94 -0.71 27.27
C ASP A 871 11.52 -1.56 26.05
N TYR A 872 12.18 -2.70 25.84
CA TYR A 872 11.81 -3.65 24.79
C TYR A 872 10.45 -4.32 25.04
N ALA A 873 10.20 -4.73 26.29
CA ALA A 873 8.90 -5.30 26.67
C ALA A 873 7.76 -4.31 26.39
N SER A 874 7.95 -3.04 26.77
CA SER A 874 6.99 -1.96 26.51
C SER A 874 6.81 -1.68 25.00
N HIS A 875 7.90 -1.76 24.23
CA HIS A 875 7.89 -1.60 22.77
C HIS A 875 7.06 -2.68 22.06
N ILE A 876 7.17 -3.96 22.46
CA ILE A 876 6.42 -5.06 21.83
C ILE A 876 5.02 -5.28 22.42
N ASP A 877 4.69 -4.67 23.55
CA ASP A 877 3.35 -4.75 24.18
C ASP A 877 2.26 -4.05 23.35
N TYR A 878 2.65 -3.19 22.40
CA TYR A 878 1.72 -2.41 21.59
C TYR A 878 0.67 -3.28 20.86
N ARG A 879 -0.57 -3.20 21.35
CA ARG A 879 -1.74 -4.00 20.90
C ARG A 879 -1.62 -5.51 21.13
N TRP A 880 -0.70 -5.94 21.99
CA TRP A 880 -0.65 -7.33 22.40
C TRP A 880 -1.90 -7.70 23.20
N GLY A 881 -2.38 -8.93 23.01
CA GLY A 881 -3.68 -9.37 23.50
C GLY A 881 -3.65 -10.79 24.05
N TYR A 882 -2.69 -11.08 24.93
CA TYR A 882 -2.33 -12.43 25.41
C TYR A 882 -3.54 -13.37 25.64
N GLU A 883 -4.43 -13.04 26.57
CA GLU A 883 -5.59 -13.88 26.91
C GLU A 883 -6.59 -14.01 25.75
N GLY A 884 -6.89 -12.89 25.10
CA GLY A 884 -7.81 -12.85 23.96
C GLY A 884 -7.31 -13.64 22.75
N LEU A 885 -5.98 -13.73 22.57
CA LEU A 885 -5.30 -14.54 21.57
C LEU A 885 -5.33 -16.01 21.95
N LYS A 886 -4.96 -16.35 23.20
CA LYS A 886 -4.96 -17.71 23.74
C LYS A 886 -6.33 -18.38 23.60
N LYS A 887 -7.40 -17.67 23.99
CA LYS A 887 -8.80 -18.13 23.82
C LYS A 887 -9.16 -18.38 22.35
N THR A 888 -8.80 -17.46 21.45
CA THR A 888 -9.08 -17.60 20.01
C THR A 888 -8.27 -18.72 19.36
N ILE A 889 -6.99 -18.93 19.73
CA ILE A 889 -6.19 -20.06 19.22
C ILE A 889 -6.82 -21.39 19.64
N TRP A 890 -7.26 -21.51 20.90
CA TRP A 890 -7.97 -22.71 21.37
C TRP A 890 -9.25 -22.98 20.57
N LYS A 891 -10.14 -21.98 20.44
CA LYS A 891 -11.36 -22.05 19.59
C LYS A 891 -11.04 -22.42 18.13
N LEU A 892 -9.94 -21.95 17.56
CA LEU A 892 -9.57 -22.25 16.17
C LEU A 892 -9.01 -23.68 15.97
N MET A 893 -8.36 -24.24 16.98
CA MET A 893 -7.66 -25.53 16.87
C MET A 893 -8.53 -26.73 17.27
N THR A 894 -9.57 -26.51 18.07
CA THR A 894 -10.63 -27.48 18.38
C THR A 894 -11.80 -27.36 17.38
N PRO A 895 -12.30 -28.45 16.77
CA PRO A 895 -13.41 -28.37 15.81
C PRO A 895 -14.80 -28.26 16.48
N GLU A 896 -15.71 -27.48 15.85
CA GLU A 896 -17.07 -27.19 16.36
C GLU A 896 -17.97 -28.44 16.51
N GLU A 897 -17.70 -29.54 15.79
CA GLU A 897 -18.49 -30.78 15.87
C GLU A 897 -18.21 -31.62 17.16
N GLU A 898 -17.17 -31.27 17.93
CA GLU A 898 -16.67 -32.09 19.05
C GLU A 898 -16.93 -31.51 20.46
N GLU A 899 -17.55 -30.32 20.59
CA GLU A 899 -17.79 -29.66 21.90
C GLU A 899 -18.60 -30.51 22.91
N ASN A 900 -19.38 -31.48 22.45
CA ASN A 900 -20.18 -32.38 23.30
C ASN A 900 -19.48 -33.68 23.71
N SER A 901 -18.17 -33.84 23.48
CA SER A 901 -17.44 -35.04 23.92
C SER A 901 -16.05 -34.77 24.50
N ASN A 902 -15.87 -35.11 25.79
CA ASN A 902 -14.57 -35.16 26.48
C ASN A 902 -13.67 -36.34 25.99
N LEU A 903 -13.81 -36.77 24.73
CA LEU A 903 -13.28 -38.04 24.21
C LEU A 903 -12.13 -37.88 23.21
N TYR A 904 -11.86 -36.67 22.70
CA TYR A 904 -10.77 -36.41 21.77
C TYR A 904 -9.84 -35.30 22.29
N PRO A 905 -8.52 -35.55 22.37
CA PRO A 905 -7.56 -34.54 22.82
C PRO A 905 -7.32 -33.48 21.74
N SER A 906 -7.24 -32.22 22.16
CA SER A 906 -6.81 -31.11 21.30
C SER A 906 -5.47 -31.42 20.61
N PRO A 907 -5.29 -31.03 19.32
CA PRO A 907 -4.03 -31.25 18.61
C PRO A 907 -2.84 -30.48 19.20
N ILE A 908 -3.12 -29.52 20.10
CA ILE A 908 -2.13 -28.71 20.82
C ILE A 908 -2.38 -28.75 22.34
N GLU A 909 -1.30 -28.60 23.11
CA GLU A 909 -1.32 -28.38 24.56
C GLU A 909 -0.47 -27.16 24.90
N GLU A 910 -0.87 -26.35 25.90
CA GLU A 910 -0.11 -25.15 26.28
C GLU A 910 1.23 -25.52 26.93
N ASP A 911 2.32 -24.96 26.41
CA ASP A 911 3.65 -25.06 26.99
C ASP A 911 3.84 -23.90 27.98
N VAL A 912 3.28 -24.06 29.18
CA VAL A 912 3.32 -23.05 30.26
C VAL A 912 4.77 -22.74 30.68
N LYS A 913 5.72 -23.67 30.51
CA LYS A 913 7.13 -23.45 30.87
C LYS A 913 7.87 -22.54 29.90
N SER A 914 7.43 -22.49 28.65
CA SER A 914 8.07 -21.72 27.57
C SER A 914 7.20 -20.58 27.05
N SER A 915 6.03 -20.39 27.67
CA SER A 915 5.20 -19.21 27.50
C SER A 915 5.68 -18.10 28.45
N ASN A 916 5.63 -16.86 27.98
CA ASN A 916 5.96 -15.66 28.75
C ASN A 916 4.96 -14.55 28.40
N ALA A 917 5.10 -13.36 29.00
CA ALA A 917 4.16 -12.24 28.78
C ALA A 917 3.93 -11.90 27.30
N HIS A 918 4.94 -12.07 26.44
CA HIS A 918 4.96 -11.71 25.02
C HIS A 918 5.20 -12.90 24.08
N CYS A 919 4.97 -14.14 24.56
CA CYS A 919 5.04 -15.35 23.74
C CYS A 919 4.11 -16.42 24.29
N VAL A 920 3.13 -16.84 23.48
CA VAL A 920 2.29 -18.00 23.78
C VAL A 920 2.90 -19.22 23.12
N ALA A 921 3.29 -20.24 23.89
CA ALA A 921 3.89 -21.46 23.40
C ALA A 921 2.95 -22.67 23.56
N TYR A 922 2.98 -23.57 22.58
CA TYR A 922 2.19 -24.81 22.57
C TYR A 922 3.03 -26.00 22.10
N PHE A 923 2.85 -27.15 22.73
CA PHE A 923 3.27 -28.45 22.22
C PHE A 923 2.35 -28.91 21.09
N VAL A 924 2.92 -29.41 20.00
CA VAL A 924 2.18 -29.99 18.87
C VAL A 924 2.11 -31.51 19.07
N LYS A 925 0.93 -32.02 19.46
CA LYS A 925 0.72 -33.46 19.68
C LYS A 925 0.50 -34.24 18.40
N ASP A 926 -0.21 -33.63 17.46
CA ASP A 926 -0.54 -34.24 16.17
C ASP A 926 -0.21 -33.27 15.02
N PRO A 927 0.98 -33.39 14.42
CA PRO A 927 1.38 -32.56 13.27
C PRO A 927 0.46 -32.70 12.05
N SER A 928 -0.32 -33.78 11.94
CA SER A 928 -1.25 -33.99 10.81
C SER A 928 -2.52 -33.16 10.92
N LYS A 929 -2.93 -32.81 12.14
CA LYS A 929 -4.07 -31.93 12.45
C LYS A 929 -3.69 -30.46 12.65
N ALA A 930 -2.40 -30.17 12.79
CA ALA A 930 -1.88 -28.82 12.93
C ALA A 930 -2.18 -27.97 11.68
N LYS A 931 -2.68 -26.75 11.87
CA LYS A 931 -2.98 -25.84 10.73
C LYS A 931 -1.68 -25.25 10.17
N ARG A 932 -1.67 -24.97 8.88
CA ARG A 932 -0.55 -24.22 8.27
C ARG A 932 -0.49 -22.81 8.86
N VAL A 933 0.73 -22.29 9.03
CA VAL A 933 0.98 -20.94 9.58
C VAL A 933 0.16 -19.87 8.85
N ASP A 934 0.09 -19.92 7.52
CA ASP A 934 -0.64 -18.93 6.72
C ASP A 934 -2.17 -18.99 6.96
N ASP A 935 -2.74 -20.18 7.16
CA ASP A 935 -4.18 -20.36 7.45
C ASP A 935 -4.52 -19.88 8.87
N LEU A 936 -3.64 -20.17 9.85
CA LEU A 936 -3.77 -19.64 11.21
C LEU A 936 -3.64 -18.11 11.23
N ARG A 937 -2.62 -17.55 10.56
CA ARG A 937 -2.43 -16.10 10.44
C ARG A 937 -3.64 -15.44 9.77
N GLN A 938 -4.17 -16.00 8.69
CA GLN A 938 -5.37 -15.51 8.02
C GLN A 938 -6.59 -15.48 8.96
N LYS A 939 -6.81 -16.56 9.73
CA LYS A 939 -7.94 -16.67 10.68
C LYS A 939 -7.84 -15.72 11.86
N LEU A 940 -6.62 -15.45 12.35
CA LEU A 940 -6.35 -14.43 13.37
C LEU A 940 -6.55 -13.02 12.81
N ARG A 941 -6.06 -12.73 11.59
CA ARG A 941 -6.26 -11.45 10.90
C ARG A 941 -7.73 -11.08 10.75
N MET A 942 -8.58 -12.02 10.32
CA MET A 942 -10.03 -11.81 10.17
C MET A 942 -10.75 -11.50 11.49
N ARG A 943 -10.18 -11.90 12.63
CA ARG A 943 -10.68 -11.60 13.99
C ARG A 943 -10.06 -10.33 14.59
N GLY A 944 -9.18 -9.64 13.86
CA GLY A 944 -8.49 -8.42 14.28
C GLY A 944 -7.25 -8.67 15.15
N LEU A 945 -6.81 -9.91 15.33
CA LEU A 945 -5.60 -10.22 16.11
C LEU A 945 -4.35 -10.10 15.23
N ARG A 946 -3.32 -9.39 15.71
CA ARG A 946 -2.08 -9.07 14.98
C ARG A 946 -0.87 -9.68 15.69
N CYS A 947 -0.32 -10.75 15.12
CA CYS A 947 0.75 -11.54 15.73
C CYS A 947 1.45 -12.41 14.69
N HIS A 948 2.63 -12.92 15.05
CA HIS A 948 3.40 -13.87 14.22
C HIS A 948 3.29 -15.28 14.81
N PRO A 949 2.40 -16.14 14.29
CA PRO A 949 2.45 -17.56 14.57
C PRO A 949 3.62 -18.20 13.79
N MET A 950 4.33 -19.12 14.44
CA MET A 950 5.45 -19.87 13.85
C MET A 950 5.60 -21.25 14.50
N TYR A 951 5.94 -22.25 13.70
CA TYR A 951 6.43 -23.53 14.21
C TYR A 951 7.94 -23.45 14.40
N CYS A 952 8.44 -24.04 15.48
CA CYS A 952 9.85 -24.05 15.86
C CYS A 952 10.24 -25.45 16.37
N ARG A 953 11.55 -25.67 16.56
CA ARG A 953 12.11 -26.92 17.10
C ARG A 953 11.64 -28.17 16.34
N ASN A 954 11.94 -28.22 15.05
CA ASN A 954 11.50 -29.31 14.17
C ASN A 954 9.96 -29.51 14.16
N SER A 955 9.21 -28.41 14.26
CA SER A 955 7.73 -28.38 14.33
C SER A 955 7.09 -29.05 15.55
N THR A 956 7.86 -29.43 16.57
CA THR A 956 7.34 -29.98 17.84
C THR A 956 6.65 -28.94 18.71
N ARG A 957 6.98 -27.65 18.53
CA ARG A 957 6.36 -26.54 19.26
C ARG A 957 5.88 -25.42 18.33
N MET A 958 4.76 -24.82 18.68
CA MET A 958 4.22 -23.60 18.05
C MET A 958 4.41 -22.42 19.01
N GLN A 959 4.99 -21.33 18.53
CA GLN A 959 5.09 -20.05 19.25
C GLN A 959 4.24 -18.99 18.54
N VAL A 960 3.66 -18.09 19.31
CA VAL A 960 2.96 -16.91 18.78
C VAL A 960 3.42 -15.67 19.55
N VAL A 961 4.00 -14.71 18.83
CA VAL A 961 4.61 -13.49 19.38
C VAL A 961 3.94 -12.22 18.84
N PRO A 962 4.06 -11.04 19.50
CA PRO A 962 3.53 -9.77 19.02
C PRO A 962 3.95 -9.41 17.59
N LEU A 963 3.16 -8.58 16.91
CA LEU A 963 3.46 -8.11 15.55
C LEU A 963 4.85 -7.42 15.44
N LEU A 964 5.26 -6.70 16.48
CA LEU A 964 6.54 -5.98 16.52
C LEU A 964 7.71 -6.87 16.99
N ALA A 965 7.43 -8.05 17.55
CA ALA A 965 8.42 -8.98 18.04
C ALA A 965 8.90 -9.94 16.94
N SER A 966 10.22 -10.03 16.76
CA SER A 966 10.89 -11.07 16.00
C SER A 966 12.40 -11.00 16.23
N ARG A 967 13.15 -12.08 15.99
CA ARG A 967 14.62 -12.08 16.03
C ARG A 967 15.26 -10.92 15.24
N ALA A 968 14.69 -10.56 14.08
CA ALA A 968 15.18 -9.44 13.27
C ALA A 968 14.82 -8.05 13.85
N GLN A 969 13.60 -7.89 14.37
CA GLN A 969 13.19 -6.63 15.00
C GLN A 969 13.88 -6.38 16.34
N ALA A 970 14.11 -7.42 17.16
CA ALA A 970 14.91 -7.34 18.38
C ALA A 970 16.34 -6.83 18.09
N LEU A 971 16.94 -7.26 16.97
CA LEU A 971 18.25 -6.74 16.53
C LEU A 971 18.18 -5.28 16.07
N ARG A 972 17.14 -4.87 15.33
CA ARG A 972 16.95 -3.46 14.95
C ARG A 972 16.70 -2.56 16.16
N TYR A 973 15.90 -3.01 17.11
CA TYR A 973 15.73 -2.35 18.40
C TYR A 973 17.08 -2.16 19.09
N CYS A 974 17.92 -3.21 19.13
CA CYS A 974 19.28 -3.09 19.67
C CYS A 974 20.16 -2.11 18.87
N SER A 975 20.06 -2.02 17.53
CA SER A 975 20.86 -1.06 16.76
C SER A 975 20.42 0.39 16.99
N VAL A 976 19.12 0.64 17.19
CA VAL A 976 18.56 1.93 17.60
C VAL A 976 19.05 2.32 18.99
N GLN A 977 18.81 1.48 20.01
CA GLN A 977 19.16 1.77 21.42
C GLN A 977 20.67 1.91 21.68
N LEU A 978 21.50 1.32 20.80
CA LEU A 978 22.96 1.39 20.86
C LEU A 978 23.57 2.41 19.86
N TYR A 979 22.75 3.01 18.99
CA TYR A 979 23.15 3.90 17.89
C TYR A 979 24.28 3.36 17.00
N LYS A 980 24.25 2.06 16.64
CA LYS A 980 25.40 1.37 16.00
C LYS A 980 25.05 0.34 14.93
N LEU A 981 26.02 0.14 14.02
CA LEU A 981 26.00 -0.90 13.00
C LEU A 981 26.14 -2.30 13.63
N ILE A 982 25.26 -3.23 13.23
CA ILE A 982 25.33 -4.66 13.57
C ILE A 982 25.91 -5.43 12.38
N LEU A 983 26.77 -6.43 12.66
CA LEU A 983 27.30 -7.35 11.65
C LEU A 983 26.70 -8.74 11.86
N LEU A 984 25.70 -9.08 11.05
CA LEU A 984 25.06 -10.40 11.07
C LEU A 984 25.98 -11.45 10.42
N PHE A 985 26.36 -12.47 11.21
CA PHE A 985 26.90 -13.72 10.68
C PHE A 985 25.79 -14.77 10.66
N ARG A 986 25.15 -14.91 9.50
CA ARG A 986 24.13 -15.92 9.26
C ARG A 986 24.80 -17.22 8.82
N TRP A 987 24.61 -18.29 9.58
CA TRP A 987 24.89 -19.65 9.12
C TRP A 987 23.55 -20.22 8.65
N ASP A 988 23.35 -20.25 7.33
CA ASP A 988 22.18 -20.91 6.75
C ASP A 988 22.36 -22.42 6.82
N PHE A 989 21.54 -23.06 7.66
CA PHE A 989 21.03 -24.40 7.39
C PHE A 989 19.60 -24.24 6.88
N ASP A 990 19.25 -24.98 5.82
CA ASP A 990 18.04 -24.77 5.04
C ASP A 990 16.73 -24.83 5.86
N TYR A 991 15.73 -24.06 5.40
CA TYR A 991 14.38 -23.93 5.97
C TYR A 991 13.49 -25.17 5.79
#